data_AF-A0A7C5ELQ7-F1
#
_entry.id   AF-A0A7C5ELQ7-F1
#
_cell.length_a   1.000
_cell.length_b   1.000
_cell.length_c   1.000
_cell.angle_alpha   90.00
_cell.angle_beta   90.00
_cell.angle_gamma   90.00
#
_symmetry.space_group_name_H-M   'P 1'
#
loop_
_entity.id
_entity.type
_entity.pdbx_description
1 polymer ?
#
loop_
_entity_poly.entity_id
_entity_poly.type
_entity_poly.pdbx_seq_one_letter_code
_entity_poly.pdbx_strand_id
1 'polypeptide(L)'
;MTGSPNTTPKALAESVREWRHALTILITFYFVFETVSGLFVQFAPFGTTAQVTLIGHTLVGVVILPFYLWYQVRHWWRLRPKPLSYIKFLGYALLVVFLINAWTGAQLTYEGFFARRISWTADRLHLISGYATGVLLLVHYVAVILLHRRLAKAAGVVDLARAPGVHLKWCGALMALSVILTLGVSWWLPGERDPYQLPEDYSYRYGENPFAPSQARSETGGPLDPVVMANSRSCGTSGCHEEILEEWLPSAHRYSAMDGAFQRVQHVMAKNEGPEATRYCAGCHDPIALFSGAKNLYNDDLTSFGADEGISCVACHSIATADVQGNADYVMLQPERYLGELESGGLGKVVSNFLIRTYPRHHVKSFKRDLYKTPEFCGACHKQFIDQRINKASWVQLQNQYDNWKASHWNAGDSPQTRITCNECHMRLVASNDPGAGDDADYNRSPDDGRHRHHGFIGANQFIPAFHKLKGWKRHVALTEEWLKGETVVPEIQDKWRSGPVVPLRIEAPEAVRAGESFPVKVVIHSNKVGHDFPTGPLDIIQCWVQLEVKDADGKEIYSSGRLDDRGFLQEGSFLFKAEGIDKQGNLIDRHNLWEMVGARFRRALFPDYTDTAKYQVLCPSTSLRTDVKKALPEEEVTTLDVPAGVKGPLTVEARLNYRKFNQFLVSYLLGSDEARAPLTSMTTVTKTIQVTTEP
;
A
#
# COMPACT_ATOMS: atom_id res chain seq x y z
N MET A 1 16.56 37.71 -57.71
CA MET A 1 16.93 39.07 -58.14
C MET A 1 18.15 39.52 -57.38
N THR A 2 19.22 39.72 -58.14
CA THR A 2 20.56 40.17 -57.76
C THR A 2 20.53 41.65 -57.36
N GLY A 3 20.78 41.93 -56.08
CA GLY A 3 21.01 43.27 -55.59
C GLY A 3 21.94 43.18 -54.39
N SER A 4 23.20 43.57 -54.56
CA SER A 4 24.11 43.81 -53.45
C SER A 4 23.46 44.86 -52.55
N PRO A 5 23.11 44.57 -51.29
CA PRO A 5 22.69 45.64 -50.39
C PRO A 5 23.94 46.45 -50.08
N ASN A 6 23.88 47.75 -50.33
CA ASN A 6 24.81 48.76 -49.82
C ASN A 6 24.97 48.56 -48.29
N THR A 7 25.89 47.69 -47.90
CA THR A 7 26.20 47.40 -46.51
C THR A 7 27.28 48.37 -46.11
N THR A 8 26.88 49.43 -45.43
CA THR A 8 27.82 50.48 -45.03
C THR A 8 28.88 49.90 -44.08
N PRO A 9 30.13 50.39 -44.09
CA PRO A 9 31.17 49.97 -43.14
C PRO A 9 30.70 50.04 -41.68
N LYS A 10 29.86 51.03 -41.36
CA LYS A 10 29.20 51.20 -40.06
C LYS A 10 28.30 50.00 -39.70
N ALA A 11 27.52 49.49 -40.65
CA ALA A 11 26.66 48.32 -40.43
C ALA A 11 27.47 47.02 -40.25
N LEU A 12 28.61 46.88 -40.93
CA LEU A 12 29.52 45.74 -40.77
C LEU A 12 30.22 45.77 -39.41
N ALA A 13 30.71 46.94 -38.98
CA ALA A 13 31.33 47.12 -37.66
C ALA A 13 30.32 46.88 -36.52
N GLU A 14 29.09 47.37 -36.67
CA GLU A 14 28.02 47.09 -35.72
C GLU A 14 27.70 45.59 -35.63
N SER A 15 27.68 44.87 -36.77
CA SER A 15 27.50 43.42 -36.77
C SER A 15 28.60 42.68 -36.00
N VAL A 16 29.88 43.05 -36.17
CA VAL A 16 31.00 42.49 -35.40
C VAL A 16 30.81 42.72 -33.90
N ARG A 17 30.39 43.94 -33.52
CA ARG A 17 30.13 44.29 -32.13
C ARG A 17 29.02 43.45 -31.51
N GLU A 18 27.93 43.19 -32.25
CA GLU A 18 26.82 42.39 -31.74
C GLU A 18 27.18 40.91 -31.53
N TRP A 19 28.02 40.33 -32.38
CA TRP A 19 28.54 38.97 -32.17
C TRP A 19 29.39 38.87 -30.89
N ARG A 20 30.17 39.91 -30.58
CA ARG A 20 31.03 39.96 -29.39
C ARG A 20 30.30 40.50 -28.15
N HIS A 21 29.03 40.90 -28.27
CA HIS A 21 28.29 41.49 -27.17
C HIS A 21 27.97 40.44 -26.11
N ALA A 22 28.26 40.75 -24.83
CA ALA A 22 28.08 39.82 -23.72
C ALA A 22 26.66 39.25 -23.64
N LEU A 23 25.64 40.09 -23.82
CA LEU A 23 24.24 39.66 -23.89
C LEU A 23 24.00 38.60 -24.98
N THR A 24 24.52 38.77 -26.19
CA THR A 24 24.32 37.81 -27.28
C THR A 24 24.98 36.46 -26.94
N ILE A 25 26.17 36.50 -26.34
CA ILE A 25 26.89 35.30 -25.85
C ILE A 25 26.07 34.61 -24.75
N LEU A 26 25.59 35.36 -23.76
CA LEU A 26 24.78 34.85 -22.66
C LEU A 26 23.49 34.18 -23.16
N ILE A 27 22.78 34.81 -24.08
CA ILE A 27 21.52 34.26 -24.63
C ILE A 27 21.80 33.03 -25.51
N THR A 28 22.89 33.02 -26.27
CA THR A 28 23.26 31.82 -27.04
C THR A 28 23.64 30.67 -26.10
N PHE A 29 24.42 30.94 -25.04
CA PHE A 29 24.68 29.96 -23.98
C PHE A 29 23.39 29.45 -23.37
N TYR A 30 22.48 30.33 -22.96
CA TYR A 30 21.19 29.99 -22.36
C TYR A 30 20.43 28.97 -23.21
N PHE A 31 20.22 29.27 -24.48
CA PHE A 31 19.51 28.34 -25.36
C PHE A 31 20.20 26.98 -25.50
N VAL A 32 21.52 26.96 -25.67
CA VAL A 32 22.25 25.69 -25.81
C VAL A 32 22.22 24.93 -24.49
N PHE A 33 22.38 25.61 -23.35
CA PHE A 33 22.28 25.01 -22.03
C PHE A 33 20.91 24.40 -21.79
N GLU A 34 19.82 25.18 -21.93
CA GLU A 34 18.46 24.68 -21.71
C GLU A 34 18.09 23.52 -22.64
N THR A 35 18.56 23.57 -23.90
CA THR A 35 18.34 22.47 -24.86
C THR A 35 19.09 21.21 -24.42
N VAL A 36 20.38 21.33 -24.08
CA VAL A 36 21.21 20.18 -23.70
C VAL A 36 20.79 19.61 -22.35
N SER A 37 20.54 20.46 -21.35
CA SER A 37 20.11 20.04 -20.02
C SER A 37 18.71 19.42 -20.07
N GLY A 38 17.77 19.98 -20.86
CA GLY A 38 16.44 19.39 -21.06
C GLY A 38 16.50 18.02 -21.74
N LEU A 39 17.34 17.86 -22.78
CA LEU A 39 17.60 16.57 -23.42
C LEU A 39 18.23 15.57 -22.45
N PHE A 40 19.20 16.00 -21.66
CA PHE A 40 19.84 15.16 -20.66
C PHE A 40 18.82 14.67 -19.62
N VAL A 41 18.04 15.58 -19.03
CA VAL A 41 16.99 15.21 -18.06
C VAL A 41 15.99 14.24 -18.66
N GLN A 42 15.64 14.37 -19.95
CA GLN A 42 14.68 13.49 -20.61
C GLN A 42 15.23 12.06 -20.81
N PHE A 43 16.49 11.91 -21.21
CA PHE A 43 17.05 10.62 -21.65
C PHE A 43 18.04 9.97 -20.69
N ALA A 44 18.61 10.72 -19.76
CA ALA A 44 19.50 10.16 -18.75
C ALA A 44 18.73 9.22 -17.80
N PRO A 45 19.39 8.17 -17.28
CA PRO A 45 18.84 7.40 -16.17
C PRO A 45 18.61 8.31 -14.97
N PHE A 46 17.68 7.90 -14.09
CA PHE A 46 17.55 8.57 -12.81
C PHE A 46 18.85 8.40 -12.01
N GLY A 47 19.16 9.40 -11.19
CA GLY A 47 20.40 9.47 -10.42
C GLY A 47 20.74 10.91 -10.04
N THR A 48 21.75 11.09 -9.20
CA THR A 48 22.14 12.41 -8.66
C THR A 48 22.38 13.44 -9.76
N THR A 49 23.11 13.09 -10.83
CA THR A 49 23.41 14.02 -11.92
C THR A 49 22.16 14.47 -12.68
N ALA A 50 21.18 13.59 -12.90
CA ALA A 50 19.93 13.96 -13.54
C ALA A 50 19.13 14.95 -12.69
N GLN A 51 19.07 14.73 -11.37
CA GLN A 51 18.40 15.60 -10.42
C GLN A 51 19.07 16.98 -10.33
N VAL A 52 20.41 17.02 -10.22
CA VAL A 52 21.19 18.28 -10.22
C VAL A 52 21.02 19.02 -11.55
N THR A 53 21.01 18.31 -12.68
CA THR A 53 20.81 18.92 -14.00
C THR A 53 19.41 19.52 -14.13
N LEU A 54 18.37 18.86 -13.59
CA LEU A 54 17.02 19.41 -13.58
C LEU A 54 16.92 20.69 -12.74
N ILE A 55 17.52 20.70 -11.54
CA ILE A 55 17.59 21.92 -10.72
C ILE A 55 18.33 23.04 -11.49
N GLY A 56 19.45 22.71 -12.12
CA GLY A 56 20.22 23.63 -12.96
C GLY A 56 19.42 24.18 -14.15
N HIS A 57 18.71 23.32 -14.88
CA HIS A 57 17.79 23.68 -15.97
C HIS A 57 16.75 24.70 -15.49
N THR A 58 16.07 24.40 -14.39
CA THR A 58 15.07 25.34 -13.85
C THR A 58 15.68 26.66 -13.38
N LEU A 59 16.80 26.63 -12.66
CA LEU A 59 17.44 27.83 -12.13
C LEU A 59 17.95 28.76 -13.24
N VAL A 60 18.68 28.21 -14.22
CA VAL A 60 19.18 28.97 -15.37
C VAL A 60 18.01 29.46 -16.22
N GLY A 61 17.00 28.60 -16.41
CA GLY A 61 15.71 28.89 -17.02
C GLY A 61 15.09 30.18 -16.49
N VAL A 62 14.90 30.26 -15.17
CA VAL A 62 14.26 31.38 -14.49
C VAL A 62 15.16 32.62 -14.44
N VAL A 63 16.44 32.46 -14.09
CA VAL A 63 17.35 33.59 -13.86
C VAL A 63 17.72 34.31 -15.16
N ILE A 64 17.91 33.59 -16.27
CA ILE A 64 18.34 34.20 -17.54
C ILE A 64 17.14 34.70 -18.37
N LEU A 65 15.92 34.18 -18.15
CA LEU A 65 14.73 34.56 -18.92
C LEU A 65 14.51 36.09 -19.03
N PRO A 66 14.62 36.92 -17.96
CA PRO A 66 14.49 38.37 -18.08
C PRO A 66 15.51 39.01 -19.04
N PHE A 67 16.75 38.52 -19.05
CA PHE A 67 17.80 38.99 -19.96
C PHE A 67 17.49 38.58 -21.40
N TYR A 68 16.93 37.39 -21.61
CA TYR A 68 16.45 36.96 -22.91
C TYR A 68 15.33 37.87 -23.41
N LEU A 69 14.32 38.17 -22.59
CA LEU A 69 13.20 39.05 -22.98
C LEU A 69 13.72 40.44 -23.38
N TRP A 70 14.67 40.97 -22.63
CA TRP A 70 15.32 42.23 -22.98
C TRP A 70 16.11 42.14 -24.31
N TYR A 71 16.86 41.05 -24.51
CA TYR A 71 17.56 40.78 -25.78
C TYR A 71 16.56 40.75 -26.94
N GLN A 72 15.42 40.07 -26.79
CA GLN A 72 14.42 39.96 -27.86
C GLN A 72 13.79 41.30 -28.21
N VAL A 73 13.46 42.14 -27.23
CA VAL A 73 12.95 43.50 -27.49
C VAL A 73 13.98 44.32 -28.28
N ARG A 74 15.26 44.30 -27.84
CA ARG A 74 16.36 44.99 -28.53
C ARG A 74 16.58 44.45 -29.95
N HIS A 75 16.58 43.13 -30.10
CA HIS A 75 16.82 42.45 -31.37
C HIS A 75 15.68 42.74 -32.36
N TRP A 76 14.44 42.66 -31.90
CA TRP A 76 13.24 43.00 -32.66
C TRP A 76 13.25 44.47 -33.09
N TRP A 77 13.50 45.40 -32.17
CA TRP A 77 13.51 46.83 -32.48
C TRP A 77 14.50 47.20 -33.59
N ARG A 78 15.64 46.48 -33.66
CA ARG A 78 16.67 46.69 -34.68
C ARG A 78 16.33 46.07 -36.03
N LEU A 79 15.64 44.92 -36.03
CA LEU A 79 15.33 44.18 -37.25
C LEU A 79 13.93 44.49 -37.81
N ARG A 80 13.03 45.10 -37.03
CA ARG A 80 11.69 45.49 -37.49
C ARG A 80 11.68 46.33 -38.78
N PRO A 81 12.57 47.33 -39.00
CA PRO A 81 12.51 48.14 -40.23
C PRO A 81 13.03 47.41 -41.47
N LYS A 82 13.72 46.26 -41.32
CA LYS A 82 14.26 45.50 -42.45
C LYS A 82 13.16 44.67 -43.14
N PRO A 83 13.23 44.43 -44.47
CA PRO A 83 12.25 43.60 -45.17
C PRO A 83 12.24 42.16 -44.64
N LEU A 84 11.13 41.44 -44.86
CA LEU A 84 10.98 40.06 -44.45
C LEU A 84 11.89 39.15 -45.29
N SER A 85 12.87 38.53 -44.66
CA SER A 85 13.72 37.48 -45.24
C SER A 85 13.42 36.14 -44.59
N TYR A 86 13.86 35.04 -45.20
CA TYR A 86 13.72 33.70 -44.60
C TYR A 86 14.40 33.62 -43.20
N ILE A 87 15.52 34.34 -42.98
CA ILE A 87 16.18 34.41 -41.67
C ILE A 87 15.31 35.18 -40.65
N LYS A 88 14.72 36.30 -41.06
CA LYS A 88 13.81 37.08 -40.20
C LYS A 88 12.54 36.27 -39.87
N PHE A 89 12.02 35.53 -40.84
CA PHE A 89 10.89 34.60 -40.64
C PHE A 89 11.24 33.49 -39.65
N LEU A 90 12.41 32.83 -39.82
CA LEU A 90 12.90 31.83 -38.85
C LEU A 90 13.06 32.44 -37.44
N GLY A 91 13.53 33.69 -37.34
CA GLY A 91 13.63 34.40 -36.07
C GLY A 91 12.27 34.65 -35.40
N TYR A 92 11.24 35.01 -36.18
CA TYR A 92 9.88 35.14 -35.66
C TYR A 92 9.27 33.80 -35.25
N ALA A 93 9.44 32.76 -36.06
CA ALA A 93 8.99 31.42 -35.73
C ALA A 93 9.64 30.92 -34.42
N LEU A 94 10.96 31.09 -34.29
CA LEU A 94 11.70 30.77 -33.06
C LEU A 94 11.18 31.55 -31.86
N LEU A 95 10.94 32.87 -32.00
CA LEU A 95 10.39 33.69 -30.91
C LEU A 95 9.04 33.15 -30.44
N VAL A 96 8.11 32.87 -31.35
CA VAL A 96 6.77 32.38 -31.01
C VAL A 96 6.86 31.03 -30.29
N VAL A 97 7.61 30.07 -30.85
CA VAL A 97 7.76 28.74 -30.26
C VAL A 97 8.44 28.81 -28.89
N PHE A 98 9.47 29.64 -28.75
CA PHE A 98 10.13 29.83 -27.46
C PHE A 98 9.21 30.47 -26.42
N LEU A 99 8.36 31.44 -26.79
CA LEU A 99 7.43 32.03 -25.83
C LEU A 99 6.47 30.98 -25.24
N ILE A 100 6.04 30.01 -26.04
CA ILE A 100 5.28 28.85 -25.56
C ILE A 100 6.12 28.00 -24.61
N ASN A 101 7.38 27.70 -24.98
CA ASN A 101 8.30 26.93 -24.14
C ASN A 101 8.59 27.62 -22.80
N ALA A 102 8.87 28.92 -22.80
CA ALA A 102 9.15 29.71 -21.60
C ALA A 102 7.92 29.85 -20.71
N TRP A 103 6.73 30.07 -21.29
CA TRP A 103 5.48 30.13 -20.54
C TRP A 103 5.18 28.79 -19.85
N THR A 104 5.26 27.69 -20.60
CA THR A 104 5.04 26.35 -20.05
C THR A 104 6.12 25.96 -19.03
N GLY A 105 7.38 26.36 -19.23
CA GLY A 105 8.46 26.13 -18.26
C GLY A 105 8.27 26.91 -16.96
N ALA A 106 7.80 28.17 -17.04
CA ALA A 106 7.44 28.97 -15.88
C ALA A 106 6.24 28.38 -15.12
N GLN A 107 5.23 27.89 -15.85
CA GLN A 107 4.09 27.18 -15.27
C GLN A 107 4.54 25.91 -14.53
N LEU A 108 5.33 25.04 -15.17
CA LEU A 108 5.85 23.81 -14.55
C LEU A 108 6.72 24.09 -13.33
N THR A 109 7.52 25.16 -13.37
CA THR A 109 8.32 25.60 -12.22
C THR A 109 7.43 26.00 -11.06
N TYR A 110 6.38 26.80 -11.31
CA TYR A 110 5.40 27.17 -10.29
C TYR A 110 4.69 25.94 -9.71
N GLU A 111 4.23 25.03 -10.58
CA GLU A 111 3.57 23.79 -10.16
C GLU A 111 4.50 22.88 -9.34
N GLY A 112 5.80 22.81 -9.69
CA GLY A 112 6.80 22.07 -8.93
C GLY A 112 6.94 22.53 -7.48
N PHE A 113 6.92 23.84 -7.23
CA PHE A 113 7.02 24.38 -5.88
C PHE A 113 5.69 24.35 -5.12
N PHE A 114 4.59 24.71 -5.78
CA PHE A 114 3.36 25.10 -5.08
C PHE A 114 2.15 24.20 -5.36
N ALA A 115 2.18 23.35 -6.39
CA ALA A 115 1.07 22.44 -6.70
C ALA A 115 1.32 21.03 -6.14
N ARG A 116 0.30 20.17 -6.25
CA ARG A 116 0.36 18.75 -5.85
C ARG A 116 0.86 17.83 -6.97
N ARG A 117 0.71 18.25 -8.23
CA ARG A 117 1.20 17.59 -9.44
C ARG A 117 1.39 18.61 -10.55
N ILE A 118 2.24 18.30 -11.53
CA ILE A 118 2.38 19.11 -12.75
C ILE A 118 1.25 18.82 -13.74
N SER A 119 0.92 19.81 -14.57
CA SER A 119 -0.05 19.66 -15.64
C SER A 119 0.52 18.83 -16.78
N TRP A 120 -0.20 17.77 -17.17
CA TRP A 120 0.17 16.94 -18.32
C TRP A 120 0.27 17.76 -19.62
N THR A 121 -0.66 18.69 -19.83
CA THR A 121 -0.65 19.52 -21.05
C THR A 121 0.54 20.48 -21.07
N ALA A 122 0.86 21.09 -19.93
CA ALA A 122 2.02 21.97 -19.83
C ALA A 122 3.34 21.20 -20.04
N ASP A 123 3.48 20.01 -19.43
CA ASP A 123 4.63 19.11 -19.60
C ASP A 123 4.83 18.73 -21.08
N ARG A 124 3.78 18.26 -21.76
CA ARG A 124 3.85 17.88 -23.18
C ARG A 124 4.17 19.07 -24.08
N LEU A 125 3.52 20.22 -23.86
CA LEU A 125 3.79 21.42 -24.65
C LEU A 125 5.21 21.94 -24.42
N HIS A 126 5.70 21.92 -23.18
CA HIS A 126 7.07 22.32 -22.85
C HIS A 126 8.08 21.46 -23.60
N LEU A 127 7.92 20.14 -23.54
CA LEU A 127 8.79 19.18 -24.22
C LEU A 127 8.78 19.36 -25.76
N ILE A 128 7.60 19.42 -26.39
CA ILE A 128 7.47 19.58 -27.85
C ILE A 128 8.02 20.93 -28.31
N SER A 129 7.65 22.02 -27.63
CA SER A 129 8.15 23.36 -27.95
C SER A 129 9.65 23.51 -27.68
N GLY A 130 10.20 22.77 -26.72
CA GLY A 130 11.64 22.68 -26.44
C GLY A 130 12.41 22.06 -27.60
N TYR A 131 11.96 20.89 -28.09
CA TYR A 131 12.56 20.28 -29.29
C TYR A 131 12.49 21.20 -30.52
N ALA A 132 11.32 21.81 -30.75
CA ALA A 132 11.13 22.73 -31.85
C ALA A 132 12.03 23.98 -31.73
N THR A 133 12.19 24.51 -30.51
CA THR A 133 13.11 25.61 -30.21
C THR A 133 14.55 25.24 -30.55
N GLY A 134 15.02 24.07 -30.10
CA GLY A 134 16.38 23.60 -30.37
C GLY A 134 16.67 23.48 -31.87
N VAL A 135 15.75 22.88 -32.63
CA VAL A 135 15.88 22.73 -34.10
C VAL A 135 15.83 24.07 -34.81
N LEU A 136 14.84 24.93 -34.50
CA LEU A 136 14.70 26.23 -35.13
C LEU A 136 15.88 27.14 -34.83
N LEU A 137 16.39 27.10 -33.60
CA LEU A 137 17.59 27.83 -33.22
C LEU A 137 18.79 27.36 -34.02
N LEU A 138 19.03 26.05 -34.11
CA LEU A 138 20.15 25.51 -34.88
C LEU A 138 20.09 25.98 -36.34
N VAL A 139 18.92 25.85 -36.98
CA VAL A 139 18.72 26.28 -38.37
C VAL A 139 18.90 27.79 -38.52
N HIS A 140 18.30 28.59 -37.64
CA HIS A 140 18.41 30.05 -37.64
C HIS A 140 19.87 30.49 -37.46
N TYR A 141 20.56 29.92 -36.48
CA TYR A 141 21.94 30.25 -36.13
C TYR A 141 22.92 29.88 -37.25
N VAL A 142 22.77 28.68 -37.85
CA VAL A 142 23.56 28.26 -39.02
C VAL A 142 23.29 29.18 -40.21
N ALA A 143 22.03 29.51 -40.50
CA ALA A 143 21.68 30.43 -41.58
C ALA A 143 22.31 31.82 -41.39
N VAL A 144 22.30 32.34 -40.16
CA VAL A 144 22.94 33.61 -39.81
C VAL A 144 24.46 33.53 -39.99
N ILE A 145 25.13 32.45 -39.55
CA ILE A 145 26.58 32.26 -39.75
C ILE A 145 26.94 32.17 -41.24
N LEU A 146 26.18 31.40 -42.03
CA LEU A 146 26.44 31.25 -43.46
C LEU A 146 26.25 32.57 -44.20
N LEU A 147 25.20 33.34 -43.89
CA LEU A 147 25.02 34.69 -44.42
C LEU A 147 26.20 35.59 -44.03
N HIS A 148 26.61 35.54 -42.76
CA HIS A 148 27.69 36.36 -42.24
C HIS A 148 29.04 36.06 -42.91
N ARG A 149 29.36 34.78 -43.12
CA ARG A 149 30.54 34.33 -43.88
C ARG A 149 30.50 34.78 -45.34
N ARG A 150 29.34 34.71 -46.00
CA ARG A 150 29.17 35.21 -47.38
C ARG A 150 29.41 36.72 -47.45
N LEU A 151 28.86 37.48 -46.52
CA LEU A 151 29.06 38.94 -46.44
C LEU A 151 30.52 39.30 -46.13
N ALA A 152 31.18 38.57 -45.23
CA ALA A 152 32.60 38.78 -44.93
C ALA A 152 33.50 38.51 -46.14
N LYS A 153 33.22 37.44 -46.89
CA LYS A 153 33.93 37.16 -48.15
C LYS A 153 33.71 38.25 -49.20
N ALA A 154 32.48 38.74 -49.33
CA ALA A 154 32.14 39.79 -50.29
C ALA A 154 32.74 41.17 -49.92
N ALA A 155 32.84 41.48 -48.63
CA ALA A 155 33.35 42.76 -48.13
C ALA A 155 34.87 42.78 -47.85
N GLY A 156 35.55 41.62 -47.85
CA GLY A 156 36.99 41.52 -47.55
C GLY A 156 37.36 41.81 -46.09
N VAL A 157 36.39 41.82 -45.16
CA VAL A 157 36.62 42.22 -43.76
C VAL A 157 36.93 40.98 -42.90
N VAL A 158 38.20 40.79 -42.54
CA VAL A 158 38.70 39.64 -41.77
C VAL A 158 38.05 39.54 -40.38
N ASP A 159 37.86 40.68 -39.71
CA ASP A 159 37.22 40.71 -38.38
C ASP A 159 35.76 40.22 -38.41
N LEU A 160 35.06 40.49 -39.52
CA LEU A 160 33.70 40.00 -39.75
C LEU A 160 33.69 38.48 -39.87
N ALA A 161 34.65 37.89 -40.60
CA ALA A 161 34.77 36.45 -40.74
C ALA A 161 35.10 35.74 -39.40
N ARG A 162 35.85 36.39 -38.51
CA ARG A 162 36.29 35.83 -37.21
C ARG A 162 35.28 35.99 -36.09
N ALA A 163 34.36 36.96 -36.17
CA ALA A 163 33.45 37.30 -35.08
C ALA A 163 32.57 36.14 -34.57
N PRO A 164 31.95 35.30 -35.44
CA PRO A 164 31.20 34.13 -34.97
C PRO A 164 32.08 33.10 -34.25
N GLY A 165 33.34 32.95 -34.66
CA GLY A 165 34.28 32.02 -34.02
C GLY A 165 34.66 32.45 -32.60
N VAL A 166 34.85 33.74 -32.36
CA VAL A 166 35.09 34.29 -31.01
C VAL A 166 33.87 34.09 -30.12
N HIS A 167 32.67 34.35 -30.66
CA HIS A 167 31.42 34.15 -29.96
C HIS A 167 31.23 32.69 -29.53
N LEU A 168 31.48 31.74 -30.43
CA LEU A 168 31.39 30.30 -30.15
C LEU A 168 32.38 29.85 -29.08
N LYS A 169 33.60 30.41 -29.04
CA LYS A 169 34.59 30.11 -27.99
C LYS A 169 34.07 30.48 -26.60
N TRP A 170 33.49 31.66 -26.45
CA TRP A 170 32.92 32.10 -25.16
C TRP A 170 31.69 31.27 -24.76
N CYS A 171 30.80 30.96 -25.71
CA CYS A 171 29.66 30.07 -25.44
C CYS A 171 30.15 28.67 -25.02
N GLY A 172 31.18 28.14 -25.69
CA GLY A 172 31.80 26.87 -25.34
C GLY A 172 32.46 26.89 -23.96
N ALA A 173 33.11 27.99 -23.58
CA ALA A 173 33.69 28.14 -22.25
C ALA A 173 32.62 28.17 -21.14
N LEU A 174 31.51 28.89 -21.35
CA LEU A 174 30.38 28.89 -20.40
C LEU A 174 29.73 27.51 -20.30
N MET A 175 29.55 26.82 -21.43
CA MET A 175 29.02 25.45 -21.45
C MET A 175 29.95 24.49 -20.70
N ALA A 176 31.26 24.53 -20.97
CA ALA A 176 32.24 23.70 -20.26
C ALA A 176 32.23 23.96 -18.75
N LEU A 177 32.16 25.23 -18.33
CA LEU A 177 32.02 25.60 -16.93
C LEU A 177 30.73 25.02 -16.32
N SER A 178 29.60 25.12 -17.02
CA SER A 178 28.34 24.57 -16.52
C SER A 178 28.39 23.05 -16.34
N VAL A 179 29.03 22.31 -17.26
CA VAL A 179 29.24 20.86 -17.12
C VAL A 179 30.14 20.55 -15.94
N ILE A 180 31.26 21.27 -15.78
CA ILE A 180 32.17 21.09 -14.65
C ILE A 180 31.46 21.35 -13.33
N LEU A 181 30.64 22.41 -13.25
CA LEU A 181 29.87 22.73 -12.05
C LEU A 181 28.82 21.65 -11.74
N THR A 182 28.05 21.21 -12.74
CA THR A 182 27.05 20.14 -12.55
C THR A 182 27.71 18.85 -12.07
N LEU A 183 28.82 18.44 -12.68
CA LEU A 183 29.55 17.24 -12.27
C LEU A 183 30.20 17.41 -10.89
N GLY A 184 30.78 18.58 -10.61
CA GLY A 184 31.37 18.89 -9.32
C GLY A 184 30.36 18.89 -8.18
N VAL A 185 29.17 19.49 -8.39
CA VAL A 185 28.06 19.45 -7.42
C VAL A 185 27.53 18.03 -7.28
N SER A 186 27.36 17.29 -8.39
CA SER A 186 26.91 15.89 -8.35
C SER A 186 27.87 14.99 -7.57
N TRP A 187 29.17 15.27 -7.64
CA TRP A 187 30.20 14.53 -6.90
C TRP A 187 30.28 14.94 -5.42
N TRP A 188 29.99 16.21 -5.10
CA TRP A 188 30.00 16.71 -3.72
C TRP A 188 28.75 16.32 -2.94
N LEU A 189 27.60 16.24 -3.60
CA LEU A 189 26.39 15.72 -2.97
C LEU A 189 26.55 14.24 -2.67
N PRO A 190 26.02 13.77 -1.52
CA PRO A 190 26.04 12.34 -1.23
C PRO A 190 25.37 11.60 -2.39
N GLY A 191 26.12 10.68 -2.99
CA GLY A 191 25.63 9.82 -4.07
C GLY A 191 24.64 8.78 -3.55
N GLU A 192 24.49 7.71 -4.32
CA GLU A 192 23.89 6.49 -3.78
C GLU A 192 24.64 6.09 -2.50
N ARG A 193 23.90 5.73 -1.47
CA ARG A 193 24.47 5.27 -0.20
C ARG A 193 25.29 4.02 -0.48
N ASP A 194 26.39 3.85 0.24
CA ASP A 194 27.19 2.64 0.15
C ASP A 194 26.30 1.40 0.30
N PRO A 195 26.57 0.30 -0.45
CA PRO A 195 25.79 -0.91 -0.34
C PRO A 195 25.71 -1.34 1.11
N TYR A 196 24.49 -1.34 1.65
CA TYR A 196 24.25 -1.75 3.03
C TYR A 196 24.76 -3.18 3.24
N GLN A 197 25.47 -3.40 4.33
CA GLN A 197 26.07 -4.70 4.66
C GLN A 197 25.37 -5.30 5.86
N LEU A 198 25.29 -6.63 5.86
CA LEU A 198 24.85 -7.37 7.03
C LEU A 198 25.91 -7.24 8.14
N PRO A 199 25.52 -7.40 9.41
CA PRO A 199 26.46 -7.51 10.53
C PRO A 199 27.52 -8.60 10.26
N GLU A 200 28.76 -8.40 10.75
CA GLU A 200 29.84 -9.37 10.56
C GLU A 200 29.53 -10.75 11.18
N ASP A 201 28.70 -10.75 12.23
CA ASP A 201 28.23 -11.93 12.95
C ASP A 201 26.88 -12.47 12.41
N TYR A 202 26.53 -12.14 11.16
CA TYR A 202 25.28 -12.60 10.58
C TYR A 202 25.22 -14.12 10.40
N SER A 203 24.18 -14.74 10.96
CA SER A 203 23.99 -16.19 10.92
C SER A 203 23.22 -16.63 9.67
N TYR A 204 23.77 -17.60 8.93
CA TYR A 204 23.18 -18.25 7.74
C TYR A 204 22.60 -19.64 8.05
N ARG A 205 22.12 -19.84 9.28
CA ARG A 205 21.64 -21.14 9.80
C ARG A 205 20.64 -21.87 8.89
N TYR A 206 19.83 -21.15 8.13
CA TYR A 206 18.75 -21.70 7.31
C TYR A 206 19.05 -21.77 5.80
N GLY A 207 20.31 -21.59 5.40
CA GLY A 207 20.77 -21.71 4.02
C GLY A 207 21.38 -20.43 3.46
N GLU A 208 21.62 -20.40 2.15
CA GLU A 208 22.29 -19.30 1.46
C GLU A 208 21.44 -18.02 1.41
N ASN A 209 20.11 -18.13 1.40
CA ASN A 209 19.23 -16.96 1.50
C ASN A 209 19.37 -16.35 2.91
N PRO A 210 19.89 -15.11 3.06
CA PRO A 210 20.05 -14.48 4.38
C PRO A 210 18.74 -14.44 5.18
N PHE A 211 17.62 -14.27 4.48
CA PHE A 211 16.30 -14.07 5.06
C PHE A 211 15.57 -15.37 5.40
N ALA A 212 16.17 -16.53 5.09
CA ALA A 212 15.62 -17.83 5.45
C ALA A 212 15.44 -17.92 6.98
N PRO A 213 14.36 -18.56 7.47
CA PRO A 213 13.47 -19.46 6.74
C PRO A 213 12.20 -18.79 6.15
N SER A 214 12.14 -17.46 6.12
CA SER A 214 11.20 -16.78 5.21
C SER A 214 11.59 -17.05 3.76
N GLN A 215 10.61 -17.02 2.86
CA GLN A 215 10.84 -17.10 1.42
C GLN A 215 11.16 -15.75 0.78
N ALA A 216 11.18 -14.67 1.58
CA ALA A 216 11.47 -13.33 1.10
C ALA A 216 12.88 -13.25 0.51
N ARG A 217 13.00 -12.46 -0.56
CA ARG A 217 14.24 -12.20 -1.28
C ARG A 217 14.36 -10.72 -1.60
N SER A 218 15.57 -10.23 -1.76
CA SER A 218 15.85 -8.94 -2.39
C SER A 218 16.29 -9.16 -3.83
N GLU A 219 16.19 -8.14 -4.67
CA GLU A 219 16.67 -8.22 -6.07
C GLU A 219 18.16 -8.55 -6.15
N THR A 220 18.97 -8.06 -5.21
CA THR A 220 20.42 -8.29 -5.18
C THR A 220 20.82 -9.58 -4.45
N GLY A 221 19.88 -10.24 -3.77
CA GLY A 221 20.16 -11.33 -2.82
C GLY A 221 20.79 -10.88 -1.49
N GLY A 222 21.15 -9.60 -1.36
CA GLY A 222 21.74 -8.99 -0.15
C GLY A 222 20.75 -8.17 0.67
N PRO A 223 21.18 -7.53 1.77
CA PRO A 223 20.29 -6.76 2.64
C PRO A 223 19.80 -5.47 1.97
N LEU A 224 18.77 -4.86 2.56
CA LEU A 224 18.26 -3.54 2.16
C LEU A 224 18.53 -2.52 3.27
N ASP A 225 18.88 -1.28 2.90
CA ASP A 225 19.14 -0.22 3.86
C ASP A 225 17.83 0.18 4.57
N PRO A 226 17.73 -0.02 5.91
CA PRO A 226 16.50 0.30 6.64
C PRO A 226 16.11 1.78 6.56
N VAL A 227 17.08 2.69 6.38
CA VAL A 227 16.80 4.13 6.22
C VAL A 227 16.08 4.39 4.89
N VAL A 228 16.46 3.67 3.84
CA VAL A 228 15.84 3.76 2.52
C VAL A 228 14.52 3.00 2.47
N MET A 229 14.27 2.03 3.35
CA MET A 229 13.04 1.24 3.36
C MET A 229 11.94 1.78 4.31
N ALA A 230 12.24 2.85 5.06
CA ALA A 230 11.33 3.45 6.05
C ALA A 230 10.80 4.82 5.58
N ASN A 231 10.27 5.60 6.55
CA ASN A 231 9.78 6.97 6.41
C ASN A 231 8.46 7.08 5.64
N SER A 232 7.51 6.18 5.92
CA SER A 232 6.15 6.21 5.34
C SER A 232 5.42 7.54 5.58
N ARG A 233 5.73 8.21 6.69
CA ARG A 233 5.16 9.53 7.00
C ARG A 233 5.44 10.55 5.90
N SER A 234 6.62 10.49 5.26
CA SER A 234 7.00 11.43 4.20
C SER A 234 6.06 11.38 2.98
N CYS A 235 5.47 10.22 2.69
CA CYS A 235 4.51 10.04 1.61
C CYS A 235 3.26 10.89 1.82
N GLY A 236 2.79 10.98 3.07
CA GLY A 236 1.60 11.75 3.49
C GLY A 236 1.89 13.20 3.87
N THR A 237 2.84 13.86 3.20
CA THR A 237 3.19 15.27 3.47
C THR A 237 3.03 16.13 2.23
N SER A 238 2.94 17.45 2.43
CA SER A 238 3.00 18.44 1.34
C SER A 238 1.87 18.29 0.31
N GLY A 239 0.70 17.81 0.75
CA GLY A 239 -0.49 17.61 -0.09
C GLY A 239 -0.47 16.33 -0.93
N CYS A 240 0.40 15.36 -0.64
CA CYS A 240 0.47 14.05 -1.29
C CYS A 240 0.10 12.95 -0.28
N HIS A 241 -0.72 11.96 -0.64
CA HIS A 241 -1.04 10.74 0.14
C HIS A 241 -1.48 10.92 1.59
N GLU A 242 -2.04 12.08 1.93
CA GLU A 242 -2.49 12.39 3.30
C GLU A 242 -3.66 11.48 3.72
N GLU A 243 -4.67 11.34 2.86
CA GLU A 243 -5.84 10.47 3.10
C GLU A 243 -5.40 9.00 3.28
N ILE A 244 -4.56 8.50 2.37
CA ILE A 244 -4.00 7.14 2.41
C ILE A 244 -3.20 6.88 3.69
N LEU A 245 -2.35 7.84 4.09
CA LEU A 245 -1.55 7.72 5.32
C LEU A 245 -2.47 7.62 6.55
N GLU A 246 -3.51 8.45 6.61
CA GLU A 246 -4.46 8.43 7.73
C GLU A 246 -5.24 7.11 7.85
N GLU A 247 -5.57 6.49 6.73
CA GLU A 247 -6.22 5.17 6.68
C GLU A 247 -5.28 4.03 7.11
N TRP A 248 -4.01 4.09 6.69
CA TRP A 248 -2.98 3.09 7.01
C TRP A 248 -2.58 3.10 8.48
N LEU A 249 -2.48 4.28 9.11
CA LEU A 249 -2.00 4.45 10.49
C LEU A 249 -2.63 3.52 11.55
N PRO A 250 -3.97 3.35 11.61
CA PRO A 250 -4.59 2.43 12.56
C PRO A 250 -4.66 0.96 12.09
N SER A 251 -4.17 0.65 10.89
CA SER A 251 -4.30 -0.69 10.30
C SER A 251 -3.38 -1.73 10.95
N ALA A 252 -3.78 -3.00 10.86
CA ALA A 252 -2.94 -4.11 11.27
C ALA A 252 -1.66 -4.25 10.43
N HIS A 253 -1.65 -3.79 9.18
CA HIS A 253 -0.45 -3.79 8.33
C HIS A 253 0.61 -2.85 8.87
N ARG A 254 0.22 -1.60 9.17
CA ARG A 254 1.09 -0.65 9.87
C ARG A 254 1.62 -1.24 11.16
N TYR A 255 0.74 -1.83 11.97
CA TYR A 255 1.10 -2.24 13.33
C TYR A 255 1.62 -3.69 13.42
N SER A 256 1.92 -4.32 12.29
CA SER A 256 2.24 -5.76 12.21
C SER A 256 3.50 -6.16 12.99
N ALA A 257 4.51 -5.28 13.08
CA ALA A 257 5.70 -5.46 13.91
C ALA A 257 5.53 -4.96 15.36
N MET A 258 4.55 -4.07 15.58
CA MET A 258 4.35 -3.36 16.86
C MET A 258 3.22 -3.95 17.71
N ASP A 259 2.47 -4.92 17.20
CA ASP A 259 1.46 -5.65 17.95
C ASP A 259 2.12 -6.35 19.15
N GLY A 260 1.71 -5.98 20.37
CA GLY A 260 2.27 -6.53 21.60
C GLY A 260 2.08 -8.06 21.72
N ALA A 261 1.00 -8.60 21.14
CA ALA A 261 0.79 -10.04 21.07
C ALA A 261 1.87 -10.72 20.20
N PHE A 262 2.11 -10.14 19.01
CA PHE A 262 3.13 -10.61 18.07
C PHE A 262 4.54 -10.51 18.67
N GLN A 263 4.92 -9.36 19.24
CA GLN A 263 6.24 -9.17 19.84
C GLN A 263 6.50 -10.21 20.93
N ARG A 264 5.49 -10.50 21.78
CA ARG A 264 5.61 -11.51 22.82
C ARG A 264 5.83 -12.91 22.25
N VAL A 265 5.06 -13.31 21.24
CA VAL A 265 5.23 -14.62 20.57
C VAL A 265 6.58 -14.71 19.88
N GLN A 266 7.03 -13.64 19.21
CA GLN A 266 8.34 -13.56 18.58
C GLN A 266 9.48 -13.75 19.59
N HIS A 267 9.43 -13.10 20.75
CA HIS A 267 10.45 -13.29 21.79
C HIS A 267 10.45 -14.69 22.39
N VAL A 268 9.27 -15.34 22.52
CA VAL A 268 9.20 -16.74 22.95
C VAL A 268 9.85 -17.65 21.90
N MET A 269 9.58 -17.42 20.60
CA MET A 269 10.25 -18.16 19.53
C MET A 269 11.75 -17.93 19.54
N ALA A 270 12.22 -16.69 19.69
CA ALA A 270 13.64 -16.37 19.75
C ALA A 270 14.33 -17.09 20.92
N LYS A 271 13.68 -17.17 22.08
CA LYS A 271 14.20 -17.88 23.25
C LYS A 271 14.26 -19.40 23.03
N ASN A 272 13.26 -19.98 22.37
CA ASN A 272 13.15 -21.43 22.20
C ASN A 272 13.98 -21.96 21.03
N GLU A 273 14.02 -21.22 19.92
CA GLU A 273 14.57 -21.67 18.64
C GLU A 273 15.77 -20.86 18.16
N GLY A 274 16.03 -19.71 18.77
CA GLY A 274 17.06 -18.74 18.39
C GLY A 274 16.48 -17.53 17.64
N PRO A 275 17.10 -16.34 17.75
CA PRO A 275 16.70 -15.13 17.01
C PRO A 275 16.49 -15.33 15.52
N GLU A 276 17.32 -16.16 14.87
CA GLU A 276 17.25 -16.38 13.41
C GLU A 276 15.96 -17.05 12.98
N ALA A 277 15.36 -17.88 13.84
CA ALA A 277 14.10 -18.56 13.55
C ALA A 277 12.95 -17.55 13.36
N THR A 278 13.05 -16.37 13.99
CA THR A 278 12.04 -15.30 13.90
C THR A 278 11.94 -14.66 12.51
N ARG A 279 12.93 -14.89 11.63
CA ARG A 279 12.88 -14.47 10.22
C ARG A 279 11.65 -15.04 9.50
N TYR A 280 11.21 -16.25 9.90
CA TYR A 280 9.95 -16.86 9.45
C TYR A 280 8.76 -15.89 9.57
N CYS A 281 8.65 -15.24 10.72
CA CYS A 281 7.56 -14.29 11.00
C CYS A 281 7.82 -12.93 10.35
N ALA A 282 9.09 -12.49 10.37
CA ALA A 282 9.49 -11.16 9.95
C ALA A 282 9.20 -10.88 8.47
N GLY A 283 9.20 -11.91 7.59
CA GLY A 283 8.84 -11.72 6.19
C GLY A 283 7.43 -11.15 5.98
N CYS A 284 6.47 -11.49 6.85
CA CYS A 284 5.10 -11.01 6.76
C CYS A 284 4.76 -9.88 7.75
N HIS A 285 5.53 -9.73 8.83
CA HIS A 285 5.23 -8.79 9.92
C HIS A 285 6.21 -7.62 10.04
N ASP A 286 7.46 -7.81 9.65
CA ASP A 286 8.54 -6.87 9.93
C ASP A 286 9.63 -6.93 8.84
N PRO A 287 9.28 -6.59 7.59
CA PRO A 287 10.17 -6.72 6.45
C PRO A 287 11.41 -5.83 6.58
N ILE A 288 11.30 -4.65 7.20
CA ILE A 288 12.45 -3.75 7.38
C ILE A 288 13.49 -4.39 8.31
N ALA A 289 13.08 -4.97 9.44
CA ALA A 289 14.01 -5.68 10.32
C ALA A 289 14.55 -6.97 9.66
N LEU A 290 13.74 -7.65 8.84
CA LEU A 290 14.21 -8.82 8.10
C LEU A 290 15.33 -8.45 7.13
N PHE A 291 15.08 -7.48 6.25
CA PHE A 291 15.99 -7.12 5.17
C PHE A 291 17.23 -6.36 5.64
N SER A 292 17.16 -5.65 6.76
CA SER A 292 18.33 -5.03 7.39
C SER A 292 19.20 -6.02 8.17
N GLY A 293 18.76 -7.28 8.30
CA GLY A 293 19.50 -8.29 9.05
C GLY A 293 19.35 -8.18 10.57
N ALA A 294 18.39 -7.41 11.07
CA ALA A 294 18.18 -7.25 12.51
C ALA A 294 17.66 -8.51 13.21
N LYS A 295 17.01 -9.44 12.49
CA LYS A 295 16.60 -10.75 13.03
C LYS A 295 17.81 -11.70 13.12
N ASN A 296 18.79 -11.37 13.95
CA ASN A 296 20.07 -12.08 14.07
C ASN A 296 20.48 -12.33 15.52
N LEU A 297 21.51 -13.16 15.71
CA LEU A 297 22.18 -13.33 17.00
C LEU A 297 22.64 -11.97 17.56
N TYR A 298 22.67 -11.88 18.89
CA TYR A 298 23.14 -10.70 19.65
C TYR A 298 22.35 -9.40 19.43
N ASN A 299 21.21 -9.46 18.73
CA ASN A 299 20.21 -8.40 18.70
C ASN A 299 18.96 -8.84 19.48
N ASP A 300 18.98 -8.63 20.80
CA ASP A 300 17.90 -9.07 21.69
C ASP A 300 16.56 -8.35 21.40
N ASP A 301 16.62 -7.13 20.88
CA ASP A 301 15.44 -6.33 20.52
C ASP A 301 14.81 -6.78 19.20
N LEU A 302 15.54 -7.58 18.40
CA LEU A 302 15.12 -8.06 17.08
C LEU A 302 14.65 -6.95 16.13
N THR A 303 15.06 -5.71 16.34
CA THR A 303 14.50 -4.53 15.65
C THR A 303 15.58 -3.74 14.92
N SER A 304 15.15 -2.86 14.02
CA SER A 304 16.00 -1.94 13.27
C SER A 304 15.36 -0.56 13.19
N PHE A 305 16.12 0.43 12.69
CA PHE A 305 15.52 1.70 12.28
C PHE A 305 14.33 1.46 11.34
N GLY A 306 13.21 2.13 11.59
CA GLY A 306 11.99 2.04 10.79
C GLY A 306 11.20 0.74 10.89
N ALA A 307 11.68 -0.29 11.61
CA ALA A 307 10.93 -1.52 11.85
C ALA A 307 9.60 -1.27 12.58
N ASP A 308 9.55 -0.17 13.34
CA ASP A 308 8.33 0.27 13.98
C ASP A 308 7.23 0.59 12.98
N GLU A 309 7.50 0.75 11.67
CA GLU A 309 6.54 0.94 10.57
C GLU A 309 5.77 -0.33 10.15
N GLY A 310 6.20 -1.53 10.59
CA GLY A 310 5.59 -2.80 10.17
C GLY A 310 5.66 -2.98 8.65
N ILE A 311 4.50 -3.24 8.01
CA ILE A 311 4.39 -3.17 6.55
C ILE A 311 4.27 -1.68 6.14
N SER A 312 5.44 -1.05 5.96
CA SER A 312 5.59 0.34 5.53
C SER A 312 5.05 0.56 4.11
N CYS A 313 4.76 1.82 3.76
CA CYS A 313 4.41 2.21 2.39
C CYS A 313 5.48 1.73 1.40
N VAL A 314 6.75 1.93 1.77
CA VAL A 314 7.90 1.61 0.92
C VAL A 314 8.08 0.09 0.83
N ALA A 315 7.95 -0.66 1.92
CA ALA A 315 8.04 -2.11 1.90
C ALA A 315 6.97 -2.71 0.97
N CYS A 316 5.71 -2.29 1.12
CA CYS A 316 4.60 -2.75 0.28
C CYS A 316 4.81 -2.35 -1.20
N HIS A 317 5.14 -1.08 -1.45
CA HIS A 317 5.29 -0.54 -2.81
C HIS A 317 6.67 -0.76 -3.45
N SER A 318 7.55 -1.54 -2.83
CA SER A 318 8.83 -1.96 -3.42
C SER A 318 8.90 -3.46 -3.73
N ILE A 319 7.83 -4.22 -3.48
CA ILE A 319 7.74 -5.60 -3.95
C ILE A 319 7.66 -5.62 -5.48
N ALA A 320 8.65 -6.23 -6.12
CA ALA A 320 8.74 -6.35 -7.58
C ALA A 320 7.95 -7.52 -8.14
N THR A 321 7.99 -8.66 -7.43
CA THR A 321 7.34 -9.91 -7.81
C THR A 321 6.84 -10.63 -6.57
N ALA A 322 5.74 -11.38 -6.71
CA ALA A 322 5.17 -12.19 -5.65
C ALA A 322 4.79 -13.57 -6.22
N ASP A 323 4.94 -14.60 -5.40
CA ASP A 323 4.50 -15.97 -5.65
C ASP A 323 3.61 -16.42 -4.48
N VAL A 324 2.85 -17.49 -4.69
CA VAL A 324 1.80 -18.01 -3.82
C VAL A 324 2.21 -19.32 -3.16
N GLN A 325 3.51 -19.57 -2.99
CA GLN A 325 3.99 -20.67 -2.13
C GLN A 325 3.69 -20.36 -0.65
N GLY A 326 3.72 -19.07 -0.28
CA GLY A 326 3.50 -18.58 1.08
C GLY A 326 4.80 -18.29 1.84
N ASN A 327 4.66 -17.82 3.09
CA ASN A 327 5.77 -17.39 3.96
C ASN A 327 6.61 -16.23 3.38
N ALA A 328 5.92 -15.20 2.86
CA ALA A 328 6.51 -14.02 2.26
C ALA A 328 7.34 -14.32 1.00
N ASP A 329 6.82 -15.17 0.10
CA ASP A 329 7.47 -15.48 -1.17
C ASP A 329 7.34 -14.30 -2.15
N TYR A 330 8.16 -13.29 -1.95
CA TYR A 330 8.24 -12.11 -2.79
C TYR A 330 9.69 -11.64 -2.95
N VAL A 331 9.92 -10.81 -3.98
CA VAL A 331 11.19 -10.12 -4.20
C VAL A 331 11.00 -8.63 -3.97
N MET A 332 11.81 -8.04 -3.10
CA MET A 332 11.76 -6.62 -2.75
C MET A 332 12.94 -5.84 -3.35
N LEU A 333 12.65 -4.65 -3.85
CA LEU A 333 13.63 -3.70 -4.40
C LEU A 333 14.00 -2.66 -3.35
N GLN A 334 15.23 -2.14 -3.45
CA GLN A 334 15.57 -0.88 -2.80
C GLN A 334 15.25 0.27 -3.75
N PRO A 335 14.33 1.19 -3.42
CA PRO A 335 14.08 2.35 -4.27
C PRO A 335 15.23 3.35 -4.21
N GLU A 336 15.64 3.87 -5.37
CA GLU A 336 16.50 5.05 -5.46
C GLU A 336 15.72 6.29 -5.00
N ARG A 337 16.30 7.08 -4.08
CA ARG A 337 15.64 8.23 -3.47
C ARG A 337 15.98 9.55 -4.18
N TYR A 338 15.07 10.51 -4.09
CA TYR A 338 15.30 11.89 -4.50
C TYR A 338 16.21 12.61 -3.50
N LEU A 339 16.96 13.60 -3.98
CA LEU A 339 17.81 14.45 -3.14
C LEU A 339 16.95 15.12 -2.06
N GLY A 340 17.38 14.98 -0.80
CA GLY A 340 16.67 15.50 0.37
C GLY A 340 15.41 14.74 0.77
N GLU A 341 15.05 13.62 0.11
CA GLU A 341 13.83 12.86 0.42
C GLU A 341 13.83 12.23 1.82
N LEU A 342 15.01 11.86 2.30
CA LEU A 342 15.19 11.33 3.65
C LEU A 342 15.20 12.43 4.73
N GLU A 343 15.24 13.70 4.34
CA GLU A 343 15.18 14.83 5.28
C GLU A 343 13.73 15.15 5.65
N SER A 344 13.45 15.29 6.94
CA SER A 344 12.11 15.54 7.45
C SER A 344 11.66 17.01 7.35
N GLY A 345 12.50 17.92 6.86
CA GLY A 345 12.18 19.34 6.77
C GLY A 345 13.27 20.20 6.10
N GLY A 346 13.16 21.52 6.25
CA GLY A 346 14.16 22.47 5.74
C GLY A 346 14.29 22.48 4.21
N LEU A 347 15.50 22.79 3.74
CA LEU A 347 15.79 22.90 2.30
C LEU A 347 15.72 21.54 1.59
N GLY A 348 16.13 20.44 2.22
CA GLY A 348 16.06 19.11 1.59
C GLY A 348 14.64 18.71 1.25
N LYS A 349 13.66 18.98 2.13
CA LYS A 349 12.25 18.71 1.84
C LYS A 349 11.70 19.58 0.71
N VAL A 350 12.13 20.83 0.61
CA VAL A 350 11.76 21.71 -0.51
C VAL A 350 12.31 21.16 -1.82
N VAL A 351 13.58 20.74 -1.83
CA VAL A 351 14.25 20.14 -2.99
C VAL A 351 13.56 18.83 -3.40
N SER A 352 13.31 17.92 -2.44
CA SER A 352 12.70 16.62 -2.73
C SER A 352 11.28 16.78 -3.29
N ASN A 353 10.46 17.67 -2.71
CA ASN A 353 9.11 17.92 -3.18
C ASN A 353 9.10 18.50 -4.60
N PHE A 354 10.02 19.45 -4.88
CA PHE A 354 10.19 20.01 -6.22
C PHE A 354 10.56 18.91 -7.22
N LEU A 355 11.56 18.08 -6.89
CA LEU A 355 12.05 17.02 -7.77
C LEU A 355 11.02 15.92 -8.00
N ILE A 356 10.29 15.47 -6.98
CA ILE A 356 9.24 14.45 -7.12
C ILE A 356 8.15 14.93 -8.08
N ARG A 357 7.74 16.20 -8.00
CA ARG A 357 6.69 16.76 -8.84
C ARG A 357 7.15 17.06 -10.27
N THR A 358 8.38 17.50 -10.45
CA THR A 358 8.95 17.89 -11.76
C THR A 358 9.64 16.74 -12.48
N TYR A 359 9.90 15.63 -11.78
CA TYR A 359 10.36 14.36 -12.35
C TYR A 359 9.46 13.21 -11.85
N PRO A 360 8.14 13.24 -12.12
CA PRO A 360 7.18 12.29 -11.53
C PRO A 360 7.35 10.86 -12.07
N ARG A 361 7.98 10.71 -13.25
CA ARG A 361 8.19 9.41 -13.90
C ARG A 361 8.96 8.41 -13.04
N HIS A 362 9.95 8.87 -12.26
CA HIS A 362 10.72 7.99 -11.38
C HIS A 362 9.88 7.54 -10.19
N HIS A 363 9.16 8.46 -9.55
CA HIS A 363 8.23 8.16 -8.47
C HIS A 363 7.18 7.11 -8.89
N VAL A 364 6.51 7.32 -10.03
CA VAL A 364 5.52 6.36 -10.55
C VAL A 364 6.16 5.02 -10.86
N LYS A 365 7.30 4.97 -11.55
CA LYS A 365 8.00 3.72 -11.86
C LYS A 365 8.45 2.97 -10.60
N SER A 366 8.82 3.70 -9.55
CA SER A 366 9.34 3.12 -8.30
C SER A 366 8.23 2.53 -7.43
N PHE A 367 7.04 3.14 -7.41
CA PHE A 367 5.98 2.81 -6.44
C PHE A 367 4.64 2.39 -7.05
N LYS A 368 4.45 2.42 -8.37
CA LYS A 368 3.25 1.90 -9.06
C LYS A 368 3.62 0.65 -9.87
N ARG A 369 2.97 -0.47 -9.57
CA ARG A 369 3.06 -1.72 -10.35
C ARG A 369 1.69 -2.37 -10.45
N ASP A 370 1.44 -3.04 -11.57
CA ASP A 370 0.17 -3.76 -11.77
C ASP A 370 0.05 -4.98 -10.85
N LEU A 371 1.19 -5.52 -10.39
CA LEU A 371 1.25 -6.60 -9.41
C LEU A 371 0.36 -6.33 -8.18
N TYR A 372 0.30 -5.09 -7.68
CA TYR A 372 -0.44 -4.74 -6.46
C TYR A 372 -1.95 -4.94 -6.57
N LYS A 373 -2.45 -5.16 -7.80
CA LYS A 373 -3.86 -5.41 -8.10
C LYS A 373 -4.19 -6.90 -8.15
N THR A 374 -3.17 -7.75 -8.09
CA THR A 374 -3.32 -9.20 -8.24
C THR A 374 -3.54 -9.85 -6.87
N PRO A 375 -4.38 -10.89 -6.77
CA PRO A 375 -4.52 -11.70 -5.55
C PRO A 375 -3.21 -12.37 -5.12
N GLU A 376 -2.32 -12.67 -6.07
CA GLU A 376 -0.98 -13.25 -5.84
C GLU A 376 -0.13 -12.36 -4.93
N PHE A 377 -0.24 -11.03 -5.10
CA PHE A 377 0.44 -10.06 -4.23
C PHE A 377 0.07 -10.22 -2.76
N CYS A 378 -1.23 -10.36 -2.47
CA CYS A 378 -1.71 -10.63 -1.11
C CYS A 378 -1.32 -12.05 -0.66
N GLY A 379 -1.35 -13.01 -1.59
CA GLY A 379 -1.08 -14.42 -1.36
C GLY A 379 0.34 -14.71 -0.85
N ALA A 380 1.33 -13.88 -1.20
CA ALA A 380 2.70 -14.04 -0.69
C ALA A 380 2.76 -14.02 0.85
N CYS A 381 1.94 -13.20 1.51
CA CYS A 381 1.86 -13.11 2.97
C CYS A 381 0.64 -13.83 3.56
N HIS A 382 -0.49 -13.86 2.84
CA HIS A 382 -1.75 -14.50 3.26
C HIS A 382 -1.85 -15.98 2.86
N LYS A 383 -0.69 -16.62 2.76
CA LYS A 383 -0.51 -18.06 2.72
C LYS A 383 0.70 -18.40 3.56
N GLN A 384 0.53 -19.32 4.50
CA GLN A 384 1.52 -19.70 5.49
C GLN A 384 1.55 -21.20 5.63
N PHE A 385 2.75 -21.75 5.67
CA PHE A 385 3.00 -23.14 6.03
C PHE A 385 4.16 -23.20 7.01
N ILE A 386 4.27 -24.29 7.74
CA ILE A 386 5.46 -24.59 8.52
C ILE A 386 6.08 -25.88 8.05
N ASP A 387 7.40 -25.94 8.02
CA ASP A 387 8.15 -27.10 7.54
C ASP A 387 9.19 -27.58 8.56
N GLN A 388 9.92 -28.63 8.17
CA GLN A 388 10.93 -29.27 8.99
C GLN A 388 12.08 -28.34 9.43
N ARG A 389 12.32 -27.22 8.75
CA ARG A 389 13.34 -26.24 9.16
C ARG A 389 12.93 -25.53 10.45
N ILE A 390 11.62 -25.36 10.66
CA ILE A 390 11.09 -24.72 11.86
C ILE A 390 10.59 -25.75 12.87
N ASN A 391 9.66 -26.63 12.48
CA ASN A 391 9.03 -27.55 13.42
C ASN A 391 9.81 -28.84 13.65
N LYS A 392 10.86 -29.11 12.86
CA LYS A 392 11.69 -30.32 12.96
C LYS A 392 10.87 -31.62 12.87
N ALA A 393 9.75 -31.63 12.13
CA ALA A 393 8.87 -32.79 11.99
C ALA A 393 8.33 -32.98 10.56
N SER A 394 7.41 -32.14 10.13
CA SER A 394 6.66 -32.33 8.88
C SER A 394 6.25 -31.00 8.26
N TRP A 395 5.84 -31.04 7.00
CA TRP A 395 5.17 -29.90 6.39
C TRP A 395 3.70 -29.84 6.85
N VAL A 396 3.27 -28.68 7.32
CA VAL A 396 1.89 -28.43 7.78
C VAL A 396 1.39 -27.13 7.17
N GLN A 397 0.24 -27.20 6.49
CA GLN A 397 -0.46 -26.02 6.04
C GLN A 397 -1.05 -25.28 7.25
N LEU A 398 -0.69 -24.01 7.41
CA LEU A 398 -1.27 -23.12 8.41
C LEU A 398 -2.35 -22.25 7.76
N GLN A 399 -2.25 -20.92 7.83
CA GLN A 399 -3.24 -20.06 7.20
C GLN A 399 -3.11 -20.13 5.67
N ASN A 400 -4.25 -20.17 4.98
CA ASN A 400 -4.27 -20.22 3.52
C ASN A 400 -5.51 -19.51 2.98
N GLN A 401 -5.48 -18.19 2.91
CA GLN A 401 -6.59 -17.42 2.37
C GLN A 401 -6.62 -17.47 0.84
N TYR A 402 -5.44 -17.48 0.21
CA TYR A 402 -5.33 -17.43 -1.24
C TYR A 402 -5.93 -18.68 -1.91
N ASP A 403 -5.56 -19.90 -1.51
CA ASP A 403 -6.08 -21.10 -2.17
C ASP A 403 -7.59 -21.28 -1.90
N ASN A 404 -8.05 -20.91 -0.71
CA ASN A 404 -9.47 -20.92 -0.35
C ASN A 404 -10.28 -19.95 -1.24
N TRP A 405 -9.77 -18.75 -1.47
CA TRP A 405 -10.36 -17.79 -2.41
C TRP A 405 -10.31 -18.29 -3.85
N LYS A 406 -9.15 -18.82 -4.27
CA LYS A 406 -8.93 -19.33 -5.62
C LYS A 406 -9.90 -20.46 -5.98
N ALA A 407 -10.24 -21.30 -5.01
CA ALA A 407 -11.20 -22.40 -5.14
C ALA A 407 -12.68 -21.96 -4.99
N SER A 408 -12.94 -20.71 -4.59
CA SER A 408 -14.29 -20.20 -4.36
C SER A 408 -14.97 -19.68 -5.64
N HIS A 409 -16.30 -19.51 -5.61
CA HIS A 409 -17.04 -18.90 -6.72
C HIS A 409 -16.65 -17.43 -6.98
N TRP A 410 -16.02 -16.74 -6.02
CA TRP A 410 -15.54 -15.37 -6.21
C TRP A 410 -14.38 -15.29 -7.19
N ASN A 411 -13.77 -16.43 -7.52
CA ASN A 411 -12.78 -16.59 -8.58
C ASN A 411 -13.33 -17.42 -9.76
N ALA A 412 -14.66 -17.46 -9.95
CA ALA A 412 -15.27 -18.19 -11.05
C ALA A 412 -14.98 -17.50 -12.41
N GLY A 413 -14.21 -18.20 -13.26
CA GLY A 413 -13.92 -17.80 -14.62
C GLY A 413 -12.65 -16.96 -14.80
N ASP A 414 -12.30 -16.73 -16.08
CA ASP A 414 -11.09 -16.02 -16.47
C ASP A 414 -11.31 -14.50 -16.61
N SER A 415 -12.55 -14.04 -16.45
CA SER A 415 -12.95 -12.65 -16.65
C SER A 415 -12.88 -11.84 -15.34
N PRO A 416 -12.21 -10.68 -15.33
CA PRO A 416 -12.27 -9.73 -14.20
C PRO A 416 -13.70 -9.29 -13.86
N GLN A 417 -14.63 -9.32 -14.83
CA GLN A 417 -16.02 -8.94 -14.64
C GLN A 417 -16.82 -9.94 -13.81
N THR A 418 -16.38 -11.20 -13.67
CA THR A 418 -17.06 -12.19 -12.82
C THR A 418 -16.30 -12.48 -11.51
N ARG A 419 -15.05 -12.03 -11.43
CA ARG A 419 -14.17 -12.18 -10.27
C ARG A 419 -14.34 -11.03 -9.27
N ILE A 420 -14.16 -11.35 -7.98
CA ILE A 420 -13.90 -10.38 -6.92
C ILE A 420 -12.55 -10.71 -6.29
N THR A 421 -11.65 -9.74 -6.31
CA THR A 421 -10.26 -9.87 -5.82
C THR A 421 -10.11 -9.34 -4.39
N CYS A 422 -8.96 -9.63 -3.77
CA CYS A 422 -8.70 -9.27 -2.37
C CYS A 422 -8.80 -7.75 -2.12
N ASN A 423 -8.26 -6.94 -3.02
CA ASN A 423 -8.26 -5.47 -2.94
C ASN A 423 -9.65 -4.86 -3.19
N GLU A 424 -10.51 -5.47 -4.01
CA GLU A 424 -11.89 -5.01 -4.19
C GLU A 424 -12.71 -5.12 -2.90
N CYS A 425 -12.46 -6.16 -2.09
CA CYS A 425 -13.10 -6.32 -0.78
C CYS A 425 -12.39 -5.53 0.34
N HIS A 426 -11.08 -5.71 0.49
CA HIS A 426 -10.32 -5.21 1.65
C HIS A 426 -9.71 -3.82 1.45
N MET A 427 -9.66 -3.32 0.20
CA MET A 427 -9.17 -1.99 -0.15
C MET A 427 -10.17 -1.25 -1.04
N ARG A 428 -11.44 -1.25 -0.64
CA ARG A 428 -12.56 -0.64 -1.39
C ARG A 428 -12.26 0.79 -1.88
N LEU A 429 -12.86 1.16 -3.00
CA LEU A 429 -12.72 2.51 -3.57
C LEU A 429 -13.42 3.56 -2.72
N VAL A 430 -12.70 4.64 -2.45
CA VAL A 430 -13.22 5.83 -1.76
C VAL A 430 -12.91 7.09 -2.57
N ALA A 431 -13.80 8.08 -2.51
CA ALA A 431 -13.56 9.38 -3.13
C ALA A 431 -12.36 10.06 -2.50
N SER A 432 -11.56 10.75 -3.31
CA SER A 432 -10.24 11.24 -2.88
C SER A 432 -9.78 12.45 -3.66
N ASN A 433 -8.99 13.29 -3.00
CA ASN A 433 -8.28 14.41 -3.62
C ASN A 433 -6.78 14.15 -3.74
N ASP A 434 -6.37 12.90 -3.56
CA ASP A 434 -4.99 12.46 -3.66
C ASP A 434 -4.44 12.67 -5.09
N PRO A 435 -3.18 13.13 -5.26
CA PRO A 435 -2.58 13.29 -6.59
C PRO A 435 -2.46 11.98 -7.38
N GLY A 436 -2.46 10.83 -6.71
CA GLY A 436 -2.50 9.48 -7.28
C GLY A 436 -3.89 8.87 -7.38
N ALA A 437 -4.97 9.65 -7.19
CA ALA A 437 -6.32 9.20 -7.48
C ALA A 437 -6.52 8.95 -9.00
N GLY A 438 -7.35 7.97 -9.33
CA GLY A 438 -7.52 7.45 -10.69
C GLY A 438 -6.51 6.37 -11.09
N ASP A 439 -6.95 5.36 -11.83
CA ASP A 439 -6.09 4.28 -12.33
C ASP A 439 -6.68 3.66 -13.60
N ASP A 440 -5.90 3.56 -14.67
CA ASP A 440 -6.27 2.94 -15.95
C ASP A 440 -5.93 1.46 -16.04
N ALA A 441 -5.05 0.97 -15.16
CA ALA A 441 -4.64 -0.43 -15.17
C ALA A 441 -5.49 -1.30 -14.24
N ASP A 442 -6.63 -0.81 -13.77
CA ASP A 442 -7.65 -1.59 -13.06
C ASP A 442 -8.92 -1.63 -13.92
N TYR A 443 -9.51 -2.82 -14.11
CA TYR A 443 -10.49 -3.06 -15.18
C TYR A 443 -11.80 -2.28 -15.00
N ASN A 444 -12.13 -1.86 -13.78
CA ASN A 444 -13.33 -1.14 -13.42
C ASN A 444 -13.06 0.34 -13.06
N ARG A 445 -11.92 0.90 -13.49
CA ARG A 445 -11.49 2.25 -13.15
C ARG A 445 -11.09 3.08 -14.36
N SER A 446 -10.90 4.38 -14.13
CA SER A 446 -10.37 5.32 -15.12
C SER A 446 -9.36 6.27 -14.47
N PRO A 447 -8.50 6.94 -15.28
CA PRO A 447 -7.57 7.95 -14.79
C PRO A 447 -8.20 9.13 -14.03
N ASP A 448 -9.49 9.38 -14.24
CA ASP A 448 -10.19 10.58 -13.77
C ASP A 448 -11.35 10.26 -12.82
N ASP A 449 -11.42 9.03 -12.28
CA ASP A 449 -12.53 8.61 -11.40
C ASP A 449 -12.54 9.33 -10.03
N GLY A 450 -11.45 10.01 -9.67
CA GLY A 450 -11.31 10.75 -8.41
C GLY A 450 -11.33 9.86 -7.17
N ARG A 451 -10.88 8.61 -7.29
CA ARG A 451 -10.88 7.63 -6.19
C ARG A 451 -9.51 7.04 -5.93
N HIS A 452 -9.31 6.51 -4.72
CA HIS A 452 -8.21 5.62 -4.40
C HIS A 452 -8.72 4.38 -3.65
N ARG A 453 -7.88 3.34 -3.57
CA ARG A 453 -8.15 2.10 -2.83
C ARG A 453 -7.87 2.32 -1.34
N HIS A 454 -8.84 2.18 -0.45
CA HIS A 454 -8.70 2.52 0.96
C HIS A 454 -7.62 1.66 1.67
N HIS A 455 -6.62 2.29 2.29
CA HIS A 455 -5.44 1.62 2.90
C HIS A 455 -5.62 1.23 4.37
N GLY A 456 -6.87 1.20 4.85
CA GLY A 456 -7.17 0.65 6.18
C GLY A 456 -7.18 -0.88 6.24
N PHE A 457 -7.26 -1.59 5.10
CA PHE A 457 -7.30 -3.06 5.05
C PHE A 457 -8.37 -3.66 5.97
N ILE A 458 -9.62 -3.21 5.83
CA ILE A 458 -10.69 -3.56 6.77
C ILE A 458 -10.95 -5.07 6.71
N GLY A 459 -10.84 -5.71 7.87
CA GLY A 459 -11.00 -7.15 8.05
C GLY A 459 -11.72 -7.44 9.36
N ALA A 460 -11.05 -8.13 10.29
CA ALA A 460 -11.65 -8.56 11.55
C ALA A 460 -10.81 -8.21 12.78
N ASN A 461 -9.95 -7.18 12.69
CA ASN A 461 -9.07 -6.77 13.78
C ASN A 461 -9.50 -5.43 14.39
N GLN A 462 -10.34 -5.51 15.42
CA GLN A 462 -10.69 -4.38 16.27
C GLN A 462 -9.70 -4.21 17.44
N PHE A 463 -9.00 -5.27 17.80
CA PHE A 463 -8.20 -5.32 19.02
C PHE A 463 -7.01 -4.37 18.96
N ILE A 464 -6.16 -4.47 17.93
CA ILE A 464 -4.96 -3.65 17.79
C ILE A 464 -5.28 -2.14 17.87
N PRO A 465 -6.17 -1.58 17.01
CA PRO A 465 -6.43 -0.15 17.03
C PRO A 465 -7.08 0.30 18.35
N ALA A 466 -8.01 -0.48 18.91
CA ALA A 466 -8.71 -0.11 20.14
C ALA A 466 -7.81 -0.18 21.38
N PHE A 467 -7.03 -1.25 21.51
CA PHE A 467 -6.16 -1.50 22.66
C PHE A 467 -5.08 -0.43 22.77
N HIS A 468 -4.42 -0.09 21.66
CA HIS A 468 -3.38 0.94 21.62
C HIS A 468 -3.92 2.37 21.47
N LYS A 469 -5.25 2.54 21.32
CA LYS A 469 -5.91 3.84 21.08
C LYS A 469 -5.26 4.65 19.96
N LEU A 470 -4.92 3.98 18.85
CA LEU A 470 -4.21 4.58 17.71
C LEU A 470 -4.97 5.79 17.13
N LYS A 471 -4.28 6.76 16.49
CA LYS A 471 -4.97 7.86 15.80
C LYS A 471 -5.99 7.27 14.79
N GLY A 472 -7.24 7.70 14.85
CA GLY A 472 -8.31 7.19 13.99
C GLY A 472 -8.94 5.85 14.42
N TRP A 473 -8.54 5.27 15.57
CA TRP A 473 -8.98 3.93 15.98
C TRP A 473 -10.51 3.76 16.04
N LYS A 474 -11.25 4.75 16.55
CA LYS A 474 -12.72 4.67 16.66
C LYS A 474 -13.38 4.47 15.30
N ARG A 475 -12.90 5.18 14.28
CA ARG A 475 -13.40 5.05 12.91
C ARG A 475 -13.03 3.67 12.34
N HIS A 476 -11.80 3.22 12.55
CA HIS A 476 -11.36 1.90 12.10
C HIS A 476 -12.17 0.75 12.74
N VAL A 477 -12.44 0.84 14.04
CA VAL A 477 -13.28 -0.14 14.75
C VAL A 477 -14.71 -0.13 14.21
N ALA A 478 -15.32 1.05 14.04
CA ALA A 478 -16.66 1.16 13.46
C ALA A 478 -16.73 0.53 12.06
N LEU A 479 -15.75 0.82 11.19
CA LEU A 479 -15.65 0.20 9.87
C LEU A 479 -15.49 -1.32 9.94
N THR A 480 -14.77 -1.82 10.94
CA THR A 480 -14.58 -3.26 11.16
C THR A 480 -15.87 -3.92 11.66
N GLU A 481 -16.64 -3.26 12.53
CA GLU A 481 -17.96 -3.73 12.96
C GLU A 481 -18.97 -3.77 11.79
N GLU A 482 -19.03 -2.69 11.00
CA GLU A 482 -19.84 -2.62 9.77
C GLU A 482 -19.44 -3.75 8.81
N TRP A 483 -18.15 -4.04 8.67
CA TRP A 483 -17.65 -5.13 7.84
C TRP A 483 -18.09 -6.50 8.36
N LEU A 484 -17.88 -6.79 9.64
CA LEU A 484 -18.27 -8.06 10.28
C LEU A 484 -19.78 -8.32 10.22
N LYS A 485 -20.60 -7.27 10.35
CA LYS A 485 -22.06 -7.36 10.23
C LYS A 485 -22.55 -7.44 8.78
N GLY A 486 -21.68 -7.17 7.79
CA GLY A 486 -22.05 -7.16 6.38
C GLY A 486 -22.80 -5.90 5.95
N GLU A 487 -22.67 -4.82 6.73
CA GLU A 487 -23.31 -3.51 6.51
C GLU A 487 -22.48 -2.61 5.59
N THR A 488 -21.19 -2.92 5.39
CA THR A 488 -20.35 -2.21 4.43
C THR A 488 -20.91 -2.34 3.01
N VAL A 489 -21.10 -1.20 2.36
CA VAL A 489 -21.46 -1.10 0.94
C VAL A 489 -20.18 -0.87 0.13
N VAL A 490 -19.96 -1.70 -0.90
CA VAL A 490 -18.83 -1.56 -1.83
C VAL A 490 -19.40 -1.42 -3.24
N PRO A 491 -19.62 -0.18 -3.71
CA PRO A 491 -20.31 0.07 -4.98
C PRO A 491 -19.67 -0.61 -6.19
N GLU A 492 -18.33 -0.73 -6.24
CA GLU A 492 -17.62 -1.27 -7.41
C GLU A 492 -17.82 -2.78 -7.65
N ILE A 493 -18.35 -3.52 -6.66
CA ILE A 493 -18.64 -4.96 -6.77
C ILE A 493 -20.10 -5.28 -6.43
N GLN A 494 -20.96 -4.28 -6.30
CA GLN A 494 -22.32 -4.46 -5.80
C GLN A 494 -23.20 -5.33 -6.70
N ASP A 495 -22.88 -5.39 -7.99
CA ASP A 495 -23.50 -6.26 -9.00
C ASP A 495 -23.12 -7.74 -8.84
N LYS A 496 -21.96 -8.01 -8.23
CA LYS A 496 -21.43 -9.36 -7.98
C LYS A 496 -21.62 -9.80 -6.52
N TRP A 497 -21.69 -8.86 -5.59
CA TRP A 497 -21.67 -9.11 -4.15
C TRP A 497 -23.09 -9.19 -3.56
N ARG A 498 -23.36 -10.25 -2.79
CA ARG A 498 -24.69 -10.51 -2.21
C ARG A 498 -25.08 -9.44 -1.18
N SER A 499 -26.37 -9.24 -0.94
CA SER A 499 -26.88 -8.36 0.11
C SER A 499 -27.02 -9.09 1.46
N GLY A 500 -27.20 -8.33 2.55
CA GLY A 500 -27.38 -8.88 3.90
C GLY A 500 -26.08 -9.19 4.66
N PRO A 501 -26.16 -9.94 5.78
CA PRO A 501 -25.03 -10.22 6.65
C PRO A 501 -23.90 -10.99 5.98
N VAL A 502 -22.68 -10.93 6.52
CA VAL A 502 -21.56 -11.75 6.02
C VAL A 502 -21.86 -13.24 6.17
N VAL A 503 -22.38 -13.60 7.34
CA VAL A 503 -22.77 -14.97 7.70
C VAL A 503 -24.18 -14.94 8.30
N PRO A 504 -25.25 -14.99 7.47
CA PRO A 504 -26.61 -15.05 7.95
C PRO A 504 -26.88 -16.32 8.78
N LEU A 505 -27.75 -16.15 9.77
CA LEU A 505 -28.29 -17.23 10.59
C LEU A 505 -29.75 -17.50 10.21
N ARG A 506 -30.20 -18.75 10.38
CA ARG A 506 -31.62 -19.10 10.33
C ARG A 506 -31.93 -20.14 11.41
N ILE A 507 -32.99 -19.92 12.18
CA ILE A 507 -33.45 -20.87 13.20
C ILE A 507 -34.49 -21.80 12.58
N GLU A 508 -34.21 -23.10 12.59
CA GLU A 508 -35.17 -24.16 12.34
C GLU A 508 -35.57 -24.81 13.67
N ALA A 509 -36.81 -24.59 14.08
CA ALA A 509 -37.43 -25.20 15.24
C ALA A 509 -38.93 -25.40 14.94
N PRO A 510 -39.64 -26.27 15.69
CA PRO A 510 -41.09 -26.44 15.56
C PRO A 510 -41.87 -25.13 15.68
N GLU A 511 -43.04 -25.06 15.05
CA GLU A 511 -43.98 -23.92 15.19
C GLU A 511 -44.60 -23.88 16.61
N ALA A 512 -44.83 -25.05 17.19
CA ALA A 512 -45.40 -25.24 18.51
C ALA A 512 -44.73 -26.40 19.23
N VAL A 513 -44.70 -26.34 20.56
CA VAL A 513 -44.18 -27.39 21.45
C VAL A 513 -45.11 -27.57 22.66
N ARG A 514 -45.27 -28.81 23.11
CA ARG A 514 -46.02 -29.08 24.34
C ARG A 514 -45.15 -28.88 25.57
N ALA A 515 -45.76 -28.37 26.64
CA ALA A 515 -45.09 -28.29 27.93
C ALA A 515 -44.66 -29.69 28.41
N GLY A 516 -43.41 -29.84 28.84
CA GLY A 516 -42.81 -31.10 29.28
C GLY A 516 -42.10 -31.90 28.18
N GLU A 517 -42.24 -31.50 26.90
CA GLU A 517 -41.55 -32.16 25.78
C GLU A 517 -40.21 -31.48 25.44
N SER A 518 -39.25 -32.27 24.96
CA SER A 518 -38.01 -31.72 24.39
C SER A 518 -38.17 -31.50 22.89
N PHE A 519 -37.65 -30.38 22.39
CA PHE A 519 -37.72 -30.02 20.98
C PHE A 519 -36.32 -29.70 20.42
N PRO A 520 -36.05 -30.05 19.15
CA PRO A 520 -34.80 -29.71 18.51
C PRO A 520 -34.81 -28.25 18.04
N VAL A 521 -33.70 -27.56 18.25
CA VAL A 521 -33.41 -26.25 17.65
C VAL A 521 -32.17 -26.40 16.80
N LYS A 522 -32.26 -26.09 15.50
CA LYS A 522 -31.12 -26.01 14.60
C LYS A 522 -30.87 -24.56 14.23
N VAL A 523 -29.64 -24.10 14.41
CA VAL A 523 -29.17 -22.81 13.89
C VAL A 523 -28.37 -23.08 12.64
N VAL A 524 -28.94 -22.76 11.49
CA VAL A 524 -28.32 -22.86 10.18
C VAL A 524 -27.44 -21.63 9.96
N ILE A 525 -26.17 -21.86 9.62
CA ILE A 525 -25.12 -20.84 9.49
C ILE A 525 -24.63 -20.87 8.05
N HIS A 526 -24.96 -19.85 7.25
CA HIS A 526 -24.65 -19.85 5.83
C HIS A 526 -23.57 -18.82 5.48
N SER A 527 -22.60 -19.21 4.64
CA SER A 527 -21.63 -18.29 4.05
C SER A 527 -22.28 -17.46 2.94
N ASN A 528 -22.48 -16.16 3.17
CA ASN A 528 -23.10 -15.27 2.19
C ASN A 528 -22.09 -14.37 1.45
N LYS A 529 -21.25 -13.65 2.20
CA LYS A 529 -20.25 -12.71 1.64
C LYS A 529 -18.80 -13.18 1.81
N VAL A 530 -18.62 -14.44 2.15
CA VAL A 530 -17.35 -15.02 2.57
C VAL A 530 -16.51 -15.43 1.36
N GLY A 531 -15.34 -14.80 1.19
CA GLY A 531 -14.43 -14.97 0.04
C GLY A 531 -13.41 -16.11 0.18
N HIS A 532 -13.14 -16.53 1.39
CA HIS A 532 -12.20 -17.57 1.83
C HIS A 532 -12.74 -18.15 3.14
N ASP A 533 -12.20 -19.23 3.72
CA ASP A 533 -12.67 -19.77 5.01
C ASP A 533 -13.04 -18.69 6.04
N PHE A 534 -14.14 -18.87 6.76
CA PHE A 534 -14.60 -17.95 7.81
C PHE A 534 -14.78 -18.68 9.15
N PRO A 535 -14.31 -18.12 10.28
CA PRO A 535 -13.29 -17.08 10.34
C PRO A 535 -11.98 -17.55 9.68
N THR A 536 -11.05 -16.63 9.45
CA THR A 536 -9.73 -16.94 8.88
C THR A 536 -8.61 -16.29 9.67
N GLY A 537 -7.38 -16.70 9.37
CA GLY A 537 -6.17 -16.29 10.06
C GLY A 537 -5.77 -17.35 11.08
N PRO A 538 -5.20 -16.96 12.23
CA PRO A 538 -4.88 -17.91 13.31
C PRO A 538 -6.15 -18.39 14.01
N LEU A 539 -6.70 -19.52 13.56
CA LEU A 539 -7.91 -20.14 14.11
C LEU A 539 -7.71 -20.74 15.51
N ASP A 540 -6.47 -20.82 15.98
CA ASP A 540 -6.10 -21.20 17.33
C ASP A 540 -6.35 -20.07 18.34
N ILE A 541 -6.38 -18.80 17.89
CA ILE A 541 -6.55 -17.64 18.78
C ILE A 541 -7.88 -16.91 18.59
N ILE A 542 -8.47 -16.99 17.40
CA ILE A 542 -9.76 -16.36 17.06
C ILE A 542 -10.92 -17.18 17.62
N GLN A 543 -11.99 -16.53 18.07
CA GLN A 543 -13.24 -17.20 18.43
C GLN A 543 -14.42 -16.62 17.68
N CYS A 544 -15.15 -17.50 16.98
CA CYS A 544 -16.45 -17.21 16.40
C CYS A 544 -17.43 -18.33 16.77
N TRP A 545 -18.50 -18.01 17.49
CA TRP A 545 -19.39 -19.02 18.09
C TRP A 545 -20.85 -18.64 18.00
N VAL A 546 -21.72 -19.65 18.09
CA VAL A 546 -23.16 -19.46 18.21
C VAL A 546 -23.54 -19.39 19.68
N GLN A 547 -24.18 -18.29 20.06
CA GLN A 547 -24.90 -18.17 21.33
C GLN A 547 -26.38 -18.39 21.07
N LEU A 548 -27.01 -19.28 21.84
CA LEU A 548 -28.45 -19.58 21.76
C LEU A 548 -29.09 -19.27 23.11
N GLU A 549 -30.17 -18.52 23.11
CA GLU A 549 -31.00 -18.27 24.30
C GLU A 549 -32.47 -18.59 23.99
N VAL A 550 -33.13 -19.29 24.91
CA VAL A 550 -34.57 -19.55 24.84
C VAL A 550 -35.22 -18.97 26.10
N LYS A 551 -36.17 -18.06 25.90
CA LYS A 551 -36.90 -17.37 26.97
C LYS A 551 -38.39 -17.60 26.84
N ASP A 552 -39.10 -17.62 27.95
CA ASP A 552 -40.56 -17.63 27.98
C ASP A 552 -41.15 -16.22 27.75
N ALA A 553 -42.48 -16.10 27.77
CA ALA A 553 -43.17 -14.83 27.55
C ALA A 553 -42.93 -13.78 28.64
N ASP A 554 -42.52 -14.17 29.85
CA ASP A 554 -42.13 -13.26 30.93
C ASP A 554 -40.65 -12.86 30.84
N GLY A 555 -39.90 -13.38 29.85
CA GLY A 555 -38.47 -13.17 29.68
C GLY A 555 -37.61 -14.08 30.56
N LYS A 556 -38.19 -15.08 31.23
CA LYS A 556 -37.46 -16.06 32.04
C LYS A 556 -36.73 -17.02 31.12
N GLU A 557 -35.47 -17.27 31.44
CA GLU A 557 -34.65 -18.21 30.69
C GLU A 557 -35.04 -19.66 30.93
N ILE A 558 -35.14 -20.39 29.82
CA ILE A 558 -35.39 -21.83 29.77
C ILE A 558 -34.12 -22.57 29.37
N TYR A 559 -33.34 -22.00 28.45
CA TYR A 559 -32.12 -22.61 27.93
C TYR A 559 -31.13 -21.54 27.50
N SER A 560 -29.84 -21.79 27.75
CA SER A 560 -28.76 -21.00 27.17
C SER A 560 -27.56 -21.87 26.78
N SER A 561 -26.88 -21.49 25.71
CA SER A 561 -25.59 -22.02 25.29
C SER A 561 -24.75 -20.91 24.66
N GLY A 562 -23.42 -21.02 24.75
CA GLY A 562 -22.52 -20.05 24.14
C GLY A 562 -22.36 -18.76 24.94
N ARG A 563 -22.59 -18.80 26.26
CA ARG A 563 -22.38 -17.65 27.14
C ARG A 563 -20.93 -17.50 27.54
N LEU A 564 -20.56 -16.26 27.83
CA LEU A 564 -19.32 -15.96 28.51
C LEU A 564 -19.58 -15.95 30.03
N ASP A 565 -18.65 -16.49 30.81
CA ASP A 565 -18.63 -16.28 32.26
C ASP A 565 -18.21 -14.84 32.62
N ASP A 566 -18.29 -14.48 33.91
CA ASP A 566 -17.89 -13.13 34.38
C ASP A 566 -16.42 -12.80 34.09
N ARG A 567 -15.60 -13.84 33.88
CA ARG A 567 -14.19 -13.72 33.52
C ARG A 567 -13.97 -13.66 32.00
N GLY A 568 -15.02 -13.75 31.18
CA GLY A 568 -14.96 -13.69 29.73
C GLY A 568 -14.63 -15.02 29.03
N PHE A 569 -14.59 -16.14 29.73
CA PHE A 569 -14.38 -17.47 29.15
C PHE A 569 -15.68 -18.00 28.55
N LEU A 570 -15.56 -18.64 27.38
CA LEU A 570 -16.71 -19.23 26.69
C LEU A 570 -17.11 -20.54 27.37
N GLN A 571 -18.42 -20.71 27.60
CA GLN A 571 -19.01 -21.93 28.12
C GLN A 571 -18.52 -23.17 27.35
N GLU A 572 -18.13 -24.21 28.08
CA GLU A 572 -17.69 -25.48 27.50
C GLU A 572 -18.83 -26.14 26.68
N GLY A 573 -18.45 -26.87 25.62
CA GLY A 573 -19.41 -27.52 24.72
C GLY A 573 -20.11 -26.58 23.73
N SER A 574 -19.80 -25.27 23.73
CA SER A 574 -20.38 -24.30 22.80
C SER A 574 -20.00 -24.58 21.34
N PHE A 575 -20.91 -24.32 20.41
CA PHE A 575 -20.62 -24.41 18.98
C PHE A 575 -19.64 -23.30 18.56
N LEU A 576 -18.42 -23.67 18.19
CA LEU A 576 -17.32 -22.76 17.94
C LEU A 576 -16.57 -23.13 16.64
N PHE A 577 -16.30 -22.12 15.81
CA PHE A 577 -15.32 -22.20 14.74
C PHE A 577 -13.92 -21.98 15.32
N LYS A 578 -13.06 -23.00 15.28
CA LYS A 578 -11.68 -22.96 15.78
C LYS A 578 -10.81 -24.04 15.13
N ALA A 579 -9.51 -23.93 15.32
CA ALA A 579 -8.55 -25.01 15.08
C ALA A 579 -7.85 -25.39 16.40
N GLU A 580 -7.68 -26.69 16.63
CA GLU A 580 -6.89 -27.24 17.72
C GLU A 580 -5.63 -27.86 17.13
N GLY A 581 -4.57 -27.04 17.05
CA GLY A 581 -3.25 -27.50 16.67
C GLY A 581 -2.64 -28.42 17.72
N ILE A 582 -1.79 -29.33 17.29
CA ILE A 582 -1.06 -30.24 18.17
C ILE A 582 0.45 -30.18 17.95
N ASP A 583 1.20 -30.37 19.03
CA ASP A 583 2.65 -30.58 19.01
C ASP A 583 3.02 -32.05 18.74
N LYS A 584 4.33 -32.35 18.74
CA LYS A 584 4.85 -33.71 18.53
C LYS A 584 4.44 -34.72 19.61
N GLN A 585 4.12 -34.24 20.80
CA GLN A 585 3.69 -35.04 21.95
C GLN A 585 2.15 -35.18 21.99
N GLY A 586 1.43 -34.51 21.09
CA GLY A 586 -0.03 -34.49 21.04
C GLY A 586 -0.68 -33.47 21.99
N ASN A 587 0.10 -32.58 22.62
CA ASN A 587 -0.44 -31.48 23.42
C ASN A 587 -1.00 -30.38 22.52
N LEU A 588 -1.93 -29.60 23.04
CA LEU A 588 -2.53 -28.48 22.32
C LEU A 588 -1.57 -27.31 22.15
N ILE A 589 -1.60 -26.69 20.98
CA ILE A 589 -1.01 -25.37 20.72
C ILE A 589 -1.99 -24.30 21.23
N ASP A 590 -1.78 -23.80 22.45
CA ASP A 590 -2.69 -22.86 23.13
C ASP A 590 -2.09 -21.46 23.37
N ARG A 591 -0.78 -21.30 23.16
CA ARG A 591 -0.03 -20.04 23.32
C ARG A 591 0.49 -19.46 22.01
N HIS A 592 -0.07 -19.92 20.89
CA HIS A 592 0.35 -19.53 19.54
C HIS A 592 1.82 -19.92 19.23
N ASN A 593 2.32 -20.99 19.85
CA ASN A 593 3.64 -21.61 19.60
C ASN A 593 3.65 -22.39 18.28
N LEU A 594 3.45 -21.69 17.16
CA LEU A 594 3.30 -22.31 15.83
C LEU A 594 4.50 -23.18 15.42
N TRP A 595 5.71 -22.85 15.88
CA TRP A 595 6.93 -23.61 15.60
C TRP A 595 6.93 -25.03 16.17
N GLU A 596 5.99 -25.38 17.04
CA GLU A 596 5.84 -26.75 17.54
C GLU A 596 4.75 -27.54 16.80
N MET A 597 3.97 -26.89 15.93
CA MET A 597 2.82 -27.50 15.28
C MET A 597 3.22 -28.58 14.26
N VAL A 598 2.62 -29.76 14.40
CA VAL A 598 2.77 -30.89 13.45
C VAL A 598 1.46 -31.31 12.78
N GLY A 599 0.35 -30.71 13.19
CA GLY A 599 -0.97 -30.93 12.61
C GLY A 599 -2.07 -30.30 13.46
N ALA A 600 -3.31 -30.62 13.14
CA ALA A 600 -4.47 -30.25 13.94
C ALA A 600 -5.37 -31.47 14.16
N ARG A 601 -5.83 -31.67 15.41
CA ARG A 601 -6.78 -32.75 15.73
C ARG A 601 -8.23 -32.37 15.47
N PHE A 602 -8.50 -31.06 15.42
CA PHE A 602 -9.81 -30.50 15.11
C PHE A 602 -9.65 -29.20 14.33
N ARG A 603 -10.47 -29.00 13.31
CA ARG A 603 -10.61 -27.73 12.60
C ARG A 603 -12.05 -27.59 12.14
N ARG A 604 -12.68 -26.45 12.45
CA ARG A 604 -13.97 -26.06 11.89
C ARG A 604 -13.89 -24.62 11.42
N ALA A 605 -14.10 -24.43 10.13
CA ALA A 605 -14.29 -23.14 9.48
C ALA A 605 -15.43 -23.28 8.46
N LEU A 606 -16.08 -22.17 8.15
CA LEU A 606 -17.15 -22.07 7.16
C LEU A 606 -16.52 -21.72 5.80
N PHE A 607 -16.57 -22.65 4.86
CA PHE A 607 -16.08 -22.44 3.49
C PHE A 607 -17.02 -21.52 2.69
N PRO A 608 -16.52 -20.84 1.63
CA PRO A 608 -17.37 -20.12 0.68
C PRO A 608 -18.51 -21.01 0.12
N ASP A 609 -19.71 -20.43 -0.03
CA ASP A 609 -20.99 -21.08 -0.39
C ASP A 609 -21.46 -22.22 0.52
N TYR A 610 -20.73 -22.53 1.59
CA TYR A 610 -21.09 -23.63 2.46
C TYR A 610 -22.15 -23.22 3.50
N THR A 611 -22.77 -24.23 4.09
CA THR A 611 -23.70 -24.06 5.21
C THR A 611 -23.33 -25.06 6.29
N ASP A 612 -23.17 -24.58 7.51
CA ASP A 612 -22.99 -25.41 8.70
C ASP A 612 -24.25 -25.32 9.59
N THR A 613 -24.38 -26.20 10.59
CA THR A 613 -25.55 -26.22 11.46
C THR A 613 -25.16 -26.57 12.90
N ALA A 614 -25.47 -25.66 13.81
CA ALA A 614 -25.44 -25.93 15.25
C ALA A 614 -26.77 -26.58 15.66
N LYS A 615 -26.70 -27.72 16.37
CA LYS A 615 -27.88 -28.49 16.79
C LYS A 615 -27.96 -28.49 18.31
N TYR A 616 -29.16 -28.19 18.82
CA TYR A 616 -29.46 -28.12 20.25
C TYR A 616 -30.73 -28.92 20.53
N GLN A 617 -30.81 -29.49 21.73
CA GLN A 617 -32.01 -30.13 22.25
C GLN A 617 -32.46 -29.34 23.48
N VAL A 618 -33.66 -28.76 23.43
CA VAL A 618 -34.18 -27.89 24.48
C VAL A 618 -35.39 -28.55 25.13
N LEU A 619 -35.44 -28.57 26.47
CA LEU A 619 -36.61 -29.04 27.22
C LEU A 619 -37.59 -27.87 27.41
N CYS A 620 -38.85 -28.04 27.00
CA CYS A 620 -39.93 -27.12 27.35
C CYS A 620 -40.44 -27.45 28.77
N PRO A 621 -40.29 -26.57 29.78
CA PRO A 621 -40.69 -26.88 31.16
C PRO A 621 -42.21 -27.09 31.29
N SER A 622 -42.65 -28.02 32.13
CA SER A 622 -44.07 -28.18 32.51
C SER A 622 -44.30 -27.76 33.97
N THR A 623 -45.52 -27.29 34.28
CA THR A 623 -45.98 -27.12 35.68
C THR A 623 -46.19 -28.45 36.40
N SER A 624 -46.39 -29.55 35.66
CA SER A 624 -46.51 -30.89 36.22
C SER A 624 -45.15 -31.58 36.28
N LEU A 625 -44.71 -31.93 37.49
CA LEU A 625 -43.72 -32.98 37.71
C LEU A 625 -44.29 -34.29 37.14
N ARG A 626 -43.94 -34.66 35.90
CA ARG A 626 -44.10 -36.06 35.46
C ARG A 626 -42.96 -36.88 36.04
N THR A 627 -43.15 -37.36 37.27
CA THR A 627 -42.44 -38.51 37.82
C THR A 627 -42.79 -39.76 37.03
N ASP A 628 -42.23 -39.95 35.83
CA ASP A 628 -42.32 -41.22 35.09
C ASP A 628 -41.07 -41.55 34.27
N VAL A 629 -39.89 -41.02 34.63
CA VAL A 629 -38.62 -41.59 34.16
C VAL A 629 -38.17 -42.69 35.13
N LYS A 630 -38.94 -43.79 35.16
CA LYS A 630 -38.47 -45.08 35.69
C LYS A 630 -38.76 -46.16 34.67
N LYS A 631 -38.06 -46.11 33.52
CA LYS A 631 -37.68 -47.33 32.81
C LYS A 631 -36.48 -47.13 31.90
N ALA A 632 -35.39 -47.77 32.34
CA ALA A 632 -34.24 -48.25 31.58
C ALA A 632 -33.21 -47.24 31.06
N LEU A 633 -32.36 -46.72 31.95
CA LEU A 633 -30.94 -46.50 31.66
C LEU A 633 -30.08 -46.82 32.92
N PRO A 634 -28.87 -47.39 32.76
CA PRO A 634 -27.97 -47.71 33.89
C PRO A 634 -27.47 -46.45 34.60
N GLU A 635 -27.22 -46.59 35.90
CA GLU A 635 -26.67 -45.56 36.78
C GLU A 635 -25.25 -45.17 36.35
N GLU A 636 -25.09 -44.06 35.62
CA GLU A 636 -23.91 -43.20 35.67
C GLU A 636 -24.27 -41.82 35.06
N GLU A 637 -24.04 -40.76 35.85
CA GLU A 637 -24.26 -39.32 35.57
C GLU A 637 -25.70 -38.82 35.30
N VAL A 638 -26.56 -38.91 36.32
CA VAL A 638 -27.76 -38.06 36.40
C VAL A 638 -27.35 -36.65 36.83
N THR A 639 -27.17 -35.74 35.87
CA THR A 639 -27.14 -34.31 36.18
C THR A 639 -28.58 -33.85 36.40
N THR A 640 -28.97 -33.56 37.65
CA THR A 640 -30.28 -32.96 37.96
C THR A 640 -30.38 -31.58 37.32
N LEU A 641 -31.09 -31.49 36.19
CA LEU A 641 -31.53 -30.21 35.63
C LEU A 641 -32.69 -29.69 36.48
N ASP A 642 -32.48 -28.58 37.19
CA ASP A 642 -33.56 -27.81 37.81
C ASP A 642 -34.52 -27.32 36.72
N VAL A 643 -35.65 -28.01 36.55
CA VAL A 643 -36.70 -27.59 35.61
C VAL A 643 -37.55 -26.53 36.30
N PRO A 644 -37.59 -25.28 35.79
CA PRO A 644 -38.37 -24.23 36.42
C PRO A 644 -39.88 -24.54 36.34
N ALA A 645 -40.58 -24.43 37.46
CA ALA A 645 -42.03 -24.62 37.49
C ALA A 645 -42.75 -23.56 36.62
N GLY A 646 -43.49 -24.03 35.62
CA GLY A 646 -44.37 -23.24 34.75
C GLY A 646 -43.67 -22.38 33.70
N VAL A 647 -43.84 -22.77 32.43
CA VAL A 647 -43.42 -21.98 31.27
C VAL A 647 -44.63 -21.21 30.72
N LYS A 648 -44.44 -19.93 30.38
CA LYS A 648 -45.47 -19.15 29.69
C LYS A 648 -45.15 -19.04 28.20
N GLY A 649 -46.08 -19.51 27.38
CA GLY A 649 -46.00 -19.32 25.94
C GLY A 649 -46.30 -17.88 25.50
N PRO A 650 -45.76 -17.45 24.36
CA PRO A 650 -44.85 -18.18 23.48
C PRO A 650 -43.39 -18.14 23.96
N LEU A 651 -42.58 -19.10 23.49
CA LEU A 651 -41.13 -19.10 23.67
C LEU A 651 -40.47 -18.22 22.61
N THR A 652 -39.47 -17.45 23.01
CA THR A 652 -38.58 -16.72 22.10
C THR A 652 -37.23 -17.41 22.06
N VAL A 653 -36.86 -17.92 20.88
CA VAL A 653 -35.54 -18.47 20.59
C VAL A 653 -34.72 -17.40 19.88
N GLU A 654 -33.60 -16.99 20.48
CA GLU A 654 -32.67 -16.03 19.89
C GLU A 654 -31.32 -16.70 19.66
N ALA A 655 -30.78 -16.56 18.45
CA ALA A 655 -29.45 -17.03 18.09
C ALA A 655 -28.57 -15.86 17.64
N ARG A 656 -27.33 -15.81 18.15
CA ARG A 656 -26.32 -14.81 17.79
C ARG A 656 -25.06 -15.48 17.30
N LEU A 657 -24.47 -14.96 16.22
CA LEU A 657 -23.11 -15.30 15.80
C LEU A 657 -22.17 -14.24 16.34
N ASN A 658 -21.34 -14.62 17.30
CA ASN A 658 -20.40 -13.73 17.97
C ASN A 658 -19.00 -13.89 17.39
N TYR A 659 -18.22 -12.82 17.38
CA TYR A 659 -16.81 -12.82 16.98
C TYR A 659 -15.95 -12.02 17.96
N ARG A 660 -14.77 -12.57 18.31
CA ARG A 660 -13.66 -11.83 18.93
C ARG A 660 -12.31 -12.29 18.39
N LYS A 661 -11.38 -11.34 18.25
CA LYS A 661 -10.06 -11.56 17.63
C LYS A 661 -9.15 -12.48 18.46
N PHE A 662 -9.17 -12.34 19.78
CA PHE A 662 -8.36 -13.14 20.70
C PHE A 662 -9.27 -13.80 21.73
N ASN A 663 -9.07 -15.09 21.97
CA ASN A 663 -9.71 -15.81 23.05
C ASN A 663 -9.24 -15.27 24.41
N GLN A 664 -10.08 -15.45 25.44
CA GLN A 664 -9.80 -14.87 26.76
C GLN A 664 -8.51 -15.39 27.39
N PHE A 665 -8.22 -16.69 27.23
CA PHE A 665 -7.00 -17.29 27.76
C PHE A 665 -5.74 -16.58 27.23
N LEU A 666 -5.68 -16.34 25.92
CA LEU A 666 -4.53 -15.68 25.31
C LEU A 666 -4.42 -14.21 25.73
N VAL A 667 -5.54 -13.49 25.82
CA VAL A 667 -5.54 -12.10 26.32
C VAL A 667 -4.97 -12.06 27.74
N SER A 668 -5.44 -12.96 28.62
CA SER A 668 -4.95 -13.07 29.99
C SER A 668 -3.47 -13.42 30.06
N TYR A 669 -3.02 -14.39 29.25
CA TYR A 669 -1.62 -14.82 29.18
C TYR A 669 -0.69 -13.69 28.71
N LEU A 670 -1.09 -12.95 27.66
CA LEU A 670 -0.28 -11.90 27.08
C LEU A 670 -0.19 -10.66 27.98
N LEU A 671 -1.28 -10.31 28.68
CA LEU A 671 -1.37 -9.12 29.51
C LEU A 671 -1.05 -9.38 30.99
N GLY A 672 -0.94 -10.64 31.39
CA GLY A 672 -0.75 -11.03 32.80
C GLY A 672 -1.93 -10.62 33.69
N SER A 673 -3.12 -10.41 33.12
CA SER A 673 -4.32 -9.95 33.83
C SER A 673 -5.59 -10.53 33.24
N ASP A 674 -6.47 -11.01 34.11
CA ASP A 674 -7.81 -11.49 33.78
C ASP A 674 -8.85 -10.36 33.71
N GLU A 675 -8.47 -9.10 33.75
CA GLU A 675 -9.40 -7.96 33.64
C GLU A 675 -9.61 -7.50 32.19
N ALA A 676 -8.58 -7.66 31.35
CA ALA A 676 -8.63 -7.21 29.98
C ALA A 676 -9.54 -8.12 29.12
N ARG A 677 -10.29 -7.49 28.21
CA ARG A 677 -11.21 -8.17 27.29
C ARG A 677 -10.93 -7.75 25.86
N ALA A 678 -10.95 -8.71 24.95
CA ALA A 678 -10.97 -8.39 23.53
C ALA A 678 -12.35 -7.84 23.12
N PRO A 679 -12.43 -6.89 22.18
CA PRO A 679 -13.70 -6.44 21.62
C PRO A 679 -14.53 -7.62 21.09
N LEU A 680 -15.84 -7.58 21.37
CA LEU A 680 -16.82 -8.58 20.99
C LEU A 680 -17.83 -7.96 20.03
N THR A 681 -18.02 -8.58 18.87
CA THR A 681 -19.04 -8.17 17.90
C THR A 681 -20.08 -9.28 17.72
N SER A 682 -21.36 -8.95 17.94
CA SER A 682 -22.47 -9.80 17.47
C SER A 682 -22.70 -9.50 15.99
N MET A 683 -22.26 -10.43 15.13
CA MET A 683 -22.27 -10.27 13.68
C MET A 683 -23.66 -10.40 13.09
N THR A 684 -24.45 -11.33 13.61
CA THR A 684 -25.80 -11.61 13.14
C THR A 684 -26.64 -12.12 14.30
N THR A 685 -27.84 -11.58 14.43
CA THR A 685 -28.82 -11.99 15.43
C THR A 685 -30.13 -12.31 14.73
N VAL A 686 -30.74 -13.45 15.07
CA VAL A 686 -32.05 -13.85 14.57
C VAL A 686 -32.92 -14.38 15.70
N THR A 687 -34.22 -14.16 15.59
CA THR A 687 -35.21 -14.60 16.58
C THR A 687 -36.29 -15.44 15.91
N LYS A 688 -36.76 -16.49 16.60
CA LYS A 688 -37.93 -17.27 16.22
C LYS A 688 -38.84 -17.48 17.43
N THR A 689 -40.14 -17.31 17.22
CA THR A 689 -41.16 -17.58 18.24
C THR A 689 -41.68 -19.01 18.08
N ILE A 690 -41.88 -19.71 19.20
CA ILE A 690 -42.48 -21.05 19.26
C ILE A 690 -43.68 -21.00 20.19
N GLN A 691 -44.83 -21.46 19.75
CA GLN A 691 -46.03 -21.51 20.59
C GLN A 691 -45.92 -22.62 21.63
N VAL A 692 -46.36 -22.35 22.87
CA VAL A 692 -46.49 -23.41 23.90
C VAL A 692 -47.93 -23.87 23.91
N THR A 693 -48.17 -25.16 23.67
CA THR A 693 -49.50 -25.75 23.76
C THR A 693 -49.66 -26.54 25.06
N THR A 694 -50.82 -26.41 25.68
CA THR A 694 -51.20 -27.13 26.90
C THR A 694 -52.17 -28.29 26.64
N GLU A 695 -52.61 -28.47 25.38
CA GLU A 695 -53.55 -29.53 24.98
C GLU A 695 -52.86 -30.64 24.16
N PRO A 696 -53.33 -31.91 24.31
CA PRO A 696 -52.72 -33.11 23.73
C PRO A 696 -52.93 -33.31 22.22
#